data_AF-A0A673BC13-F1
#
_entry.id   AF-A0A673BC13-F1
#
_cell.length_a   1.000
_cell.length_b   1.000
_cell.length_c   1.000
_cell.angle_alpha   90.00
_cell.angle_beta   90.00
_cell.angle_gamma   90.00
#
_symmetry.space_group_name_H-M   'P 1'
#
loop_
_entity.id
_entity.type
_entity.pdbx_description
1 polymer ?
#
loop_
_entity_poly.entity_id
_entity_poly.type
_entity_poly.pdbx_seq_one_letter_code
_entity_poly.pdbx_strand_id
1 'polypeptide(L)'
;MCHIPVFCWITANVLENVLKTMDEGEELPKTLTEMYIHFLVVQAKLKNVKYDGRSDTDPHWTPETRKMIESLGKLAFEQLKKGNLIFYEKDLTECGIDISSALVHSGVFKQVFKKERGGYRNKVFCFVHLSFHEFLAALHVHQTFVNSGVNLLSEETWRSKLFRRKPKLRHLHQTAVDQALQSPNGHLDLFLRFLLGLSLETNQSLIQDLLTQTGSGSETKKKTVEYIKKKISENLSVERSINLFHCLNELEDRSLVDQIPQYLRSGRLSTDRLSPAQWSALVFILLSSEKDLDVFDLKKYSASEEVLLRLLPVVKASNRAVLTDCGLSQRSCEPLSSVLSSQSSSLRHLDMSNNNLGDSGVKVLSAGLESPNCHLEILGLSGCQITEEGCSSLVSALRSNPSHLRELDLSHNYPGDSAVKLLEDPCLKLDTLRLTDCGLSQRSCEPLSSVLSSQSSSLRHLDMSHNNLGDSGVKVLSAGLESPNCHLETLRLSGCQITEEGCSSLVSALRSNPSHLRELDLSHNYPGDSAVKLLEDPCLKLDTLRLVRCGLSERSCEPLSSVLSSQSSSLRHLDMSHNDLKDSGVKVLSTGLESPNCHLETLRLSGCQITEEGCSSLVSALRSNPSHLRELDLSHNYPGDSAVKLLEDPCLKLDTLRLVRCGLSERSCEPLSSVLSSQSSSLRHLDMSHNDLKDSGVKVLSTGLESPNCHLETLRLSGCQITEEGCSSLASALRSNPSHLRALDLSQNHPGDSAVKLLEDPCLKLDTLRFDSDSCFSS
;
A
#
# COMPACT_ATOMS: atom_id res chain seq x y z
N MET A 1 -8.67 20.77 1.67
CA MET A 1 -9.86 21.66 1.50
C MET A 1 -10.45 21.56 0.10
N CYS A 2 -9.63 21.59 -0.97
CA CYS A 2 -10.07 21.66 -2.36
C CYS A 2 -10.71 20.37 -2.94
N HIS A 3 -10.97 19.34 -2.15
CA HIS A 3 -11.79 18.20 -2.59
C HIS A 3 -13.29 18.53 -2.59
N ILE A 4 -13.71 19.60 -1.90
CA ILE A 4 -15.11 20.06 -1.87
C ILE A 4 -15.23 21.32 -2.73
N PRO A 5 -16.11 21.35 -3.76
CA PRO A 5 -16.18 22.45 -4.72
C PRO A 5 -16.37 23.85 -4.12
N VAL A 6 -17.13 23.98 -3.03
CA VAL A 6 -17.33 25.28 -2.37
C VAL A 6 -16.03 25.87 -1.82
N PHE A 7 -15.14 25.03 -1.30
CA PHE A 7 -13.84 25.50 -0.80
C PHE A 7 -12.93 25.90 -1.95
N CYS A 8 -12.96 25.21 -3.10
CA CYS A 8 -12.27 25.66 -4.30
C CYS A 8 -12.74 27.05 -4.74
N TRP A 9 -14.05 27.27 -4.74
CA TRP A 9 -14.63 28.56 -5.11
C TRP A 9 -14.23 29.67 -4.13
N ILE A 10 -14.24 29.42 -2.81
CA ILE A 10 -13.77 30.39 -1.81
C ILE A 10 -12.29 30.71 -2.03
N THR A 11 -11.45 29.67 -2.13
CA THR A 11 -10.01 29.82 -2.35
C THR A 11 -9.72 30.61 -3.63
N ALA A 12 -10.42 30.33 -4.73
CA ALA A 12 -10.25 31.07 -5.98
C ALA A 12 -10.59 32.56 -5.83
N ASN A 13 -11.73 32.90 -5.19
CA ASN A 13 -12.11 34.31 -4.97
C ASN A 13 -11.12 35.03 -4.06
N VAL A 14 -10.64 34.37 -3.01
CA VAL A 14 -9.67 34.96 -2.08
C VAL A 14 -8.33 35.17 -2.77
N LEU A 15 -7.78 34.13 -3.41
CA LEU A 15 -6.48 34.21 -4.09
C LEU A 15 -6.50 35.22 -5.24
N GLU A 16 -7.57 35.30 -6.02
CA GLU A 16 -7.69 36.32 -7.08
C GLU A 16 -7.54 37.74 -6.53
N ASN A 17 -8.12 38.03 -5.37
CA ASN A 17 -8.00 39.35 -4.76
C ASN A 17 -6.65 39.55 -4.09
N VAL A 18 -6.21 38.59 -3.27
CA VAL A 18 -4.95 38.67 -2.53
C VAL A 18 -3.76 38.83 -3.48
N LEU A 19 -3.71 38.07 -4.58
CA LEU A 19 -2.64 38.18 -5.58
C LEU A 19 -2.62 39.51 -6.34
N LYS A 20 -3.75 40.23 -6.42
CA LYS A 20 -3.82 41.55 -7.05
C LYS A 20 -3.34 42.67 -6.12
N THR A 21 -3.41 42.45 -4.80
CA THR A 21 -3.15 43.48 -3.78
C THR A 21 -1.92 43.21 -2.91
N MET A 22 -1.28 42.04 -3.05
CA MET A 22 -0.09 41.66 -2.29
C MET A 22 1.14 42.46 -2.72
N ASP A 23 1.80 43.07 -1.74
CA ASP A 23 3.16 43.59 -1.88
C ASP A 23 4.20 42.46 -1.77
N GLU A 24 5.44 42.70 -2.24
CA GLU A 24 6.55 41.73 -2.14
C GLU A 24 6.85 41.37 -0.66
N GLY A 25 6.39 40.19 -0.22
CA GLY A 25 6.68 39.62 1.11
C GLY A 25 5.47 39.28 1.98
N GLU A 26 4.23 39.60 1.57
CA GLU A 26 3.04 39.11 2.28
C GLU A 26 2.83 37.60 2.08
N GLU A 27 2.41 36.88 3.13
CA GLU A 27 2.16 35.43 3.07
C GLU A 27 0.71 35.11 2.67
N LEU A 28 0.52 34.05 1.89
CA LEU A 28 -0.81 33.56 1.52
C LEU A 28 -1.54 33.00 2.76
N PRO A 29 -2.89 33.06 2.81
CA PRO A 29 -3.64 32.56 3.95
C PRO A 29 -3.39 31.05 4.15
N LYS A 30 -3.00 30.67 5.37
CA LYS A 30 -2.54 29.32 5.74
C LYS A 30 -3.62 28.48 6.40
N THR A 31 -4.62 29.11 7.02
CA THR A 31 -5.69 28.45 7.77
C THR A 31 -7.06 28.61 7.11
N LEU A 32 -8.02 27.75 7.47
CA LEU A 32 -9.39 27.89 6.96
C LEU A 32 -10.02 29.19 7.47
N THR A 33 -9.75 29.55 8.73
CA THR A 33 -10.28 30.77 9.32
C THR A 33 -9.76 32.02 8.61
N GLU A 34 -8.47 32.09 8.30
CA GLU A 34 -7.90 33.19 7.51
C GLU A 34 -8.56 33.29 6.14
N MET A 35 -8.75 32.16 5.44
CA MET A 35 -9.44 32.15 4.14
C MET A 35 -10.85 32.74 4.24
N TYR A 36 -11.61 32.42 5.29
CA TYR A 36 -12.95 32.96 5.49
C TYR A 36 -12.94 34.45 5.89
N ILE A 37 -11.95 34.87 6.67
CA ILE A 37 -11.74 36.28 7.01
C ILE A 37 -11.45 37.09 5.73
N HIS A 38 -10.48 36.66 4.94
CA HIS A 38 -10.16 37.31 3.66
C HIS A 38 -11.36 37.32 2.73
N PHE A 39 -12.10 36.21 2.64
CA PHE A 39 -13.32 36.16 1.85
C PHE A 39 -14.33 37.22 2.32
N LEU A 40 -14.56 37.33 3.64
CA LEU A 40 -15.48 38.32 4.20
C LEU A 40 -15.03 39.77 3.90
N VAL A 41 -13.73 40.05 4.00
CA VAL A 41 -13.14 41.35 3.66
C VAL A 41 -13.34 41.66 2.17
N VAL A 42 -13.09 40.70 1.27
CA VAL A 42 -13.32 40.84 -0.17
C VAL A 42 -14.79 41.15 -0.46
N GLN A 43 -15.73 40.47 0.19
CA GLN A 43 -17.16 40.76 0.03
C GLN A 43 -17.53 42.16 0.52
N ALA A 44 -16.97 42.60 1.65
CA ALA A 44 -17.20 43.95 2.18
C ALA A 44 -16.67 45.04 1.23
N LYS A 45 -15.49 44.85 0.64
CA LYS A 45 -14.93 45.76 -0.37
C LYS A 45 -15.79 45.82 -1.63
N LEU A 46 -16.14 44.66 -2.19
CA LEU A 46 -16.99 44.57 -3.37
C LEU A 46 -18.34 45.23 -3.17
N LYS A 47 -18.92 45.11 -1.97
CA LYS A 47 -20.13 45.83 -1.59
C LYS A 47 -19.94 47.34 -1.70
N ASN A 48 -18.91 47.88 -1.04
CA ASN A 48 -18.71 49.32 -0.93
C ASN A 48 -18.47 49.95 -2.31
N VAL A 49 -17.73 49.28 -3.18
CA VAL A 49 -17.45 49.75 -4.55
C VAL A 49 -18.70 49.64 -5.44
N LYS A 50 -19.40 48.50 -5.44
CA LYS A 50 -20.51 48.26 -6.38
C LYS A 50 -21.82 48.93 -5.99
N TYR A 51 -22.10 49.09 -4.71
CA TYR A 51 -23.42 49.54 -4.22
C TYR A 51 -23.38 50.89 -3.51
N ASP A 52 -22.28 51.19 -2.81
CA ASP A 52 -22.15 52.45 -2.04
C ASP A 52 -21.36 53.53 -2.80
N GLY A 53 -20.84 53.22 -4.00
CA GLY A 53 -20.11 54.17 -4.87
C GLY A 53 -18.79 54.66 -4.30
N ARG A 54 -18.19 53.90 -3.37
CA ARG A 54 -16.95 54.26 -2.65
C ARG A 54 -15.69 53.81 -3.38
N SER A 55 -14.56 54.45 -3.08
CA SER A 55 -13.25 54.09 -3.62
C SER A 55 -12.73 52.78 -3.01
N ASP A 56 -11.92 52.03 -3.75
CA ASP A 56 -11.27 50.80 -3.24
C ASP A 56 -10.24 51.10 -2.13
N THR A 57 -9.87 52.38 -1.96
CA THR A 57 -8.98 52.89 -0.91
C THR A 57 -9.70 53.29 0.38
N ASP A 58 -11.04 53.31 0.40
CA ASP A 58 -11.82 53.70 1.59
C ASP A 58 -11.84 52.57 2.64
N PRO A 59 -12.05 52.88 3.94
CA PRO A 59 -12.21 51.87 4.98
C PRO A 59 -13.32 50.89 4.62
N HIS A 60 -12.97 49.61 4.57
CA HIS A 60 -13.87 48.57 4.06
C HIS A 60 -15.01 48.25 5.04
N TRP A 61 -14.87 48.58 6.34
CA TRP A 61 -15.91 48.40 7.36
C TRP A 61 -16.70 49.69 7.63
N THR A 62 -17.85 49.87 6.97
CA THR A 62 -18.77 50.97 7.27
C THR A 62 -19.66 50.66 8.49
N PRO A 63 -20.25 51.66 9.18
CA PRO A 63 -21.21 51.40 10.26
C PRO A 63 -22.37 50.50 9.83
N GLU A 64 -22.84 50.65 8.59
CA GLU A 64 -23.92 49.85 8.00
C GLU A 64 -23.46 48.40 7.76
N THR A 65 -22.26 48.21 7.20
CA THR A 65 -21.68 46.88 6.96
C THR A 65 -21.37 46.15 8.28
N ARG A 66 -20.87 46.87 9.30
CA ARG A 66 -20.65 46.32 10.65
C ARG A 66 -21.95 45.81 11.25
N LYS A 67 -23.00 46.65 11.25
CA LYS A 67 -24.33 46.28 11.76
C LYS A 67 -24.94 45.08 11.03
N MET A 68 -24.74 45.01 9.71
CA MET A 68 -25.15 43.88 8.88
C MET A 68 -24.48 42.58 9.32
N ILE A 69 -23.15 42.57 9.44
CA ILE A 69 -22.40 41.37 9.86
C ILE A 69 -22.78 40.96 11.29
N GLU A 70 -22.95 41.90 12.21
CA GLU A 70 -23.39 41.62 13.58
C GLU A 70 -24.77 40.92 13.61
N SER A 71 -25.72 41.40 12.81
CA SER A 71 -27.07 40.83 12.75
C SER A 71 -27.08 39.47 12.06
N LEU A 72 -26.30 39.29 10.99
CA LEU A 72 -26.13 37.99 10.32
C LEU A 72 -25.43 36.98 11.21
N GLY A 73 -24.41 37.39 11.97
CA GLY A 73 -23.72 36.52 12.94
C GLY A 73 -24.64 36.09 14.09
N LYS A 74 -25.48 37.00 14.59
CA LYS A 74 -26.50 36.67 15.60
C LYS A 74 -27.50 35.64 15.05
N LEU A 75 -28.03 35.88 13.84
CA LEU A 75 -28.92 34.92 13.16
C LEU A 75 -28.25 33.56 12.98
N ALA A 76 -27.01 33.56 12.50
CA ALA A 76 -26.22 32.35 12.31
C ALA A 76 -26.11 31.56 13.62
N PHE A 77 -25.71 32.20 14.72
CA PHE A 77 -25.57 31.52 16.02
C PHE A 77 -26.88 30.94 16.55
N GLU A 78 -27.96 31.73 16.58
CA GLU A 78 -29.27 31.27 17.08
C GLU A 78 -29.81 30.08 16.28
N GLN A 79 -29.66 30.12 14.96
CA GLN A 79 -30.15 29.04 14.10
C GLN A 79 -29.22 27.83 14.10
N LEU A 80 -27.91 28.01 14.34
CA LEU A 80 -26.97 26.92 14.54
C LEU A 80 -27.35 26.13 15.81
N LYS A 81 -27.68 26.81 16.92
CA LYS A 81 -28.15 26.15 18.16
C LYS A 81 -29.47 25.39 17.96
N LYS A 82 -30.35 25.89 17.10
CA LYS A 82 -31.63 25.24 16.77
C LYS A 82 -31.47 24.09 15.75
N GLY A 83 -30.32 23.97 15.08
CA GLY A 83 -30.09 23.00 14.01
C GLY A 83 -30.83 23.33 12.70
N ASN A 84 -31.19 24.60 12.49
CA ASN A 84 -31.96 25.04 11.33
C ASN A 84 -31.03 25.56 10.22
N LEU A 85 -31.19 25.06 8.99
CA LEU A 85 -30.46 25.56 7.80
C LEU A 85 -31.25 26.61 6.99
N ILE A 86 -32.56 26.66 7.22
CA ILE A 86 -33.50 27.53 6.50
C ILE A 86 -34.23 28.41 7.52
N PHE A 87 -34.35 29.69 7.20
CA PHE A 87 -34.91 30.72 8.07
C PHE A 87 -36.11 31.39 7.41
N TYR A 88 -37.04 31.85 8.24
CA TYR A 88 -38.22 32.58 7.82
C TYR A 88 -38.13 34.05 8.21
N GLU A 89 -39.09 34.87 7.72
CA GLU A 89 -39.14 36.30 8.03
C GLU A 89 -39.15 36.58 9.55
N LYS A 90 -39.79 35.71 10.34
CA LYS A 90 -39.82 35.83 11.80
C LYS A 90 -38.43 35.69 12.43
N ASP A 91 -37.65 34.70 12.00
CA ASP A 91 -36.29 34.45 12.49
C ASP A 91 -35.36 35.65 12.24
N LEU A 92 -35.53 36.30 11.09
CA LEU A 92 -34.80 37.51 10.72
C LEU A 92 -35.14 38.68 11.65
N THR A 93 -36.44 38.90 11.90
CA THR A 93 -36.90 40.00 12.77
C THR A 93 -36.45 39.84 14.22
N GLU A 94 -36.41 38.62 14.75
CA GLU A 94 -35.90 38.31 16.09
C GLU A 94 -34.39 38.64 16.24
N CYS A 95 -33.66 38.63 15.12
CA CYS A 95 -32.25 38.96 15.05
C CYS A 95 -31.98 40.43 14.67
N GLY A 96 -33.03 41.26 14.54
CA GLY A 96 -32.90 42.68 14.20
C GLY A 96 -32.71 42.95 12.71
N ILE A 97 -33.02 41.99 11.84
CA ILE A 97 -32.96 42.13 10.38
C ILE A 97 -34.39 42.35 9.86
N ASP A 98 -34.70 43.55 9.41
CA ASP A 98 -35.96 43.80 8.71
C ASP A 98 -35.94 43.22 7.28
N ILE A 99 -37.11 43.03 6.66
CA ILE A 99 -37.24 42.38 5.34
C ILE A 99 -36.53 43.18 4.23
N SER A 100 -36.54 44.52 4.32
CA SER A 100 -35.86 45.38 3.33
C SER A 100 -34.33 45.27 3.45
N SER A 101 -33.81 45.25 4.68
CA SER A 101 -32.42 44.98 5.01
C SER A 101 -32.00 43.57 4.57
N ALA A 102 -32.83 42.55 4.82
CA ALA A 102 -32.58 41.17 4.36
C ALA A 102 -32.51 41.06 2.84
N LEU A 103 -33.34 41.81 2.11
CA LEU A 103 -33.30 41.86 0.64
C LEU A 103 -32.02 42.51 0.14
N VAL A 104 -31.58 43.61 0.76
CA VAL A 104 -30.29 44.27 0.47
C VAL A 104 -29.13 43.33 0.79
N HIS A 105 -29.13 42.68 1.96
CA HIS A 105 -28.11 41.70 2.35
C HIS A 105 -28.05 40.55 1.34
N SER A 106 -29.20 40.01 0.93
CA SER A 106 -29.28 38.93 -0.07
C SER A 106 -28.95 39.38 -1.50
N GLY A 107 -28.88 40.69 -1.78
CA GLY A 107 -28.47 41.24 -3.07
C GLY A 107 -26.98 41.57 -3.12
N VAL A 108 -26.46 42.07 -2.00
CA VAL A 108 -25.10 42.59 -1.82
C VAL A 108 -24.11 41.52 -1.34
N PHE A 109 -24.58 40.60 -0.50
CA PHE A 109 -23.87 39.42 0.01
C PHE A 109 -24.48 38.12 -0.56
N LYS A 110 -24.90 38.12 -1.84
CA LYS A 110 -25.47 36.93 -2.54
C LYS A 110 -24.63 35.67 -2.39
N GLN A 111 -23.32 35.87 -2.26
CA GLN A 111 -22.30 34.84 -2.13
C GLN A 111 -22.25 34.19 -0.74
N VAL A 112 -22.96 34.76 0.25
CA VAL A 112 -23.01 34.29 1.63
C VAL A 112 -24.45 34.02 2.09
N PHE A 113 -25.42 34.88 1.73
CA PHE A 113 -26.81 34.81 2.16
C PHE A 113 -27.76 34.91 0.96
N LYS A 114 -28.69 33.95 0.85
CA LYS A 114 -29.58 33.81 -0.31
C LYS A 114 -31.04 33.76 0.11
N LYS A 115 -31.89 34.39 -0.70
CA LYS A 115 -33.35 34.24 -0.67
C LYS A 115 -33.78 33.24 -1.73
N GLU A 116 -34.63 32.28 -1.36
CA GLU A 116 -35.27 31.37 -2.32
C GLU A 116 -36.81 31.53 -2.31
N ARG A 117 -37.44 31.12 -3.42
CA ARG A 117 -38.90 31.09 -3.54
C ARG A 117 -39.38 29.72 -3.07
N GLY A 118 -39.98 29.65 -1.88
CA GLY A 118 -40.65 28.44 -1.42
C GLY A 118 -41.92 28.12 -2.21
N GLY A 119 -42.31 26.85 -2.27
CA GLY A 119 -43.44 26.34 -3.07
C GLY A 119 -44.82 26.95 -2.77
N TYR A 120 -45.00 27.65 -1.64
CA TYR A 120 -46.27 28.25 -1.20
C TYR A 120 -46.14 29.73 -0.77
N ARG A 121 -45.63 30.60 -1.65
CA ARG A 121 -45.56 32.09 -1.46
C ARG A 121 -44.73 32.62 -0.28
N ASN A 122 -44.25 31.79 0.64
CA ASN A 122 -43.36 32.21 1.72
C ASN A 122 -41.92 32.38 1.22
N LYS A 123 -41.30 33.51 1.58
CA LYS A 123 -39.88 33.77 1.34
C LYS A 123 -39.08 32.98 2.36
N VAL A 124 -38.13 32.18 1.89
CA VAL A 124 -37.19 31.46 2.74
C VAL A 124 -35.78 32.00 2.51
N PHE A 125 -34.97 31.94 3.56
CA PHE A 125 -33.61 32.44 3.54
C PHE A 125 -32.65 31.36 4.03
N CYS A 126 -31.44 31.33 3.48
CA CYS A 126 -30.39 30.41 3.89
C CYS A 126 -29.01 31.04 3.66
N PHE A 127 -27.99 30.47 4.29
CA PHE A 127 -26.61 30.73 3.87
C PHE A 127 -26.29 29.88 2.64
N VAL A 128 -25.39 30.38 1.77
CA VAL A 128 -24.99 29.68 0.54
C VAL A 128 -24.37 28.32 0.83
N HIS A 129 -23.70 28.18 1.97
CA HIS A 129 -23.15 26.94 2.46
C HIS A 129 -23.10 26.94 3.99
N LEU A 130 -23.21 25.75 4.62
CA LEU A 130 -23.19 25.58 6.08
C LEU A 130 -21.92 26.18 6.72
N SER A 131 -20.79 26.12 6.03
CA SER A 131 -19.54 26.69 6.54
C SER A 131 -19.58 28.20 6.75
N PHE A 132 -20.34 28.95 5.95
CA PHE A 132 -20.56 30.39 6.19
C PHE A 132 -21.45 30.63 7.40
N HIS A 133 -22.45 29.76 7.60
CA HIS A 133 -23.31 29.77 8.78
C HIS A 133 -22.46 29.58 10.04
N GLU A 134 -21.63 28.55 10.08
CA GLU A 134 -20.75 28.27 11.24
C GLU A 134 -19.70 29.36 11.47
N PHE A 135 -19.09 29.90 10.41
CA PHE A 135 -18.11 30.99 10.51
C PHE A 135 -18.72 32.26 11.12
N LEU A 136 -19.87 32.70 10.62
CA LEU A 136 -20.54 33.90 11.14
C LEU A 136 -21.04 33.71 12.57
N ALA A 137 -21.49 32.51 12.92
CA ALA A 137 -21.83 32.16 14.30
C ALA A 137 -20.60 32.27 15.21
N ALA A 138 -19.45 31.72 14.80
CA ALA A 138 -18.21 31.79 15.56
C ALA A 138 -17.73 33.24 15.75
N LEU A 139 -17.81 34.05 14.69
CA LEU A 139 -17.52 35.48 14.74
C LEU A 139 -18.39 36.21 15.76
N HIS A 140 -19.70 35.95 15.75
CA HIS A 140 -20.64 36.56 16.70
C HIS A 140 -20.34 36.18 18.15
N VAL A 141 -20.03 34.90 18.41
CA VAL A 141 -19.71 34.41 19.75
C VAL A 141 -18.41 35.03 20.27
N HIS A 142 -17.38 35.07 19.43
CA HIS A 142 -16.10 35.71 19.76
C HIS A 142 -16.28 37.19 20.07
N GLN A 143 -16.93 37.94 19.16
CA GLN A 143 -17.17 39.37 19.32
C GLN A 143 -17.98 39.69 20.58
N THR A 144 -19.04 38.93 20.84
CA THR A 144 -19.88 39.11 22.04
C THR A 144 -19.07 38.90 23.31
N PHE A 145 -18.24 37.86 23.36
CA PHE A 145 -17.40 37.58 24.53
C PHE A 145 -16.33 38.65 24.73
N VAL A 146 -15.66 39.08 23.65
CA VAL A 146 -14.64 40.14 23.71
C VAL A 146 -15.25 41.45 24.20
N ASN A 147 -16.41 41.85 23.70
CA ASN A 147 -17.05 43.12 24.06
C ASN A 147 -17.66 43.09 25.47
N SER A 148 -18.43 42.05 25.80
CA SER A 148 -19.27 42.01 27.02
C SER A 148 -18.79 41.04 28.10
N GLY A 149 -17.93 40.08 27.77
CA GLY A 149 -17.55 38.98 28.66
C GLY A 149 -18.58 37.86 28.76
N VAL A 150 -19.69 37.94 28.03
CA VAL A 150 -20.75 36.93 28.04
C VAL A 150 -20.34 35.73 27.20
N ASN A 151 -20.32 34.54 27.83
CA ASN A 151 -20.17 33.27 27.12
C ASN A 151 -21.56 32.80 26.63
N LEU A 152 -21.83 32.94 25.34
CA LEU A 152 -23.09 32.51 24.71
C LEU A 152 -23.27 30.99 24.67
N LEU A 153 -22.19 30.22 24.85
CA LEU A 153 -22.24 28.75 24.86
C LEU A 153 -22.67 28.20 26.23
N SER A 154 -22.53 28.97 27.31
CA SER A 154 -22.90 28.54 28.66
C SER A 154 -24.34 28.89 29.03
N GLU A 155 -25.06 27.92 29.62
CA GLU A 155 -26.40 28.07 30.25
C GLU A 155 -26.30 28.83 31.60
N GLU A 156 -25.63 29.98 31.64
CA GLU A 156 -25.58 30.80 32.85
C GLU A 156 -26.83 31.69 32.99
N THR A 157 -27.51 31.58 34.13
CA THR A 157 -28.67 32.38 34.48
C THR A 157 -28.27 33.85 34.66
N TRP A 158 -29.10 34.78 34.17
CA TRP A 158 -28.96 36.24 34.30
C TRP A 158 -28.44 36.76 35.67
N ARG A 159 -28.77 36.10 36.79
CA ARG A 159 -28.30 36.46 38.14
C ARG A 159 -26.81 36.16 38.39
N SER A 160 -26.22 35.17 37.71
CA SER A 160 -24.77 34.88 37.80
C SER A 160 -23.93 35.88 36.98
N LYS A 161 -24.54 36.54 35.98
CA LYS A 161 -23.89 37.48 35.05
C LYS A 161 -23.57 38.85 35.65
N LEU A 162 -24.29 39.28 36.69
CA LEU A 162 -24.20 40.66 37.21
C LEU A 162 -23.06 40.87 38.22
N PHE A 163 -22.53 39.80 38.83
CA PHE A 163 -21.64 39.88 40.00
C PHE A 163 -20.28 39.17 39.84
N ARG A 164 -19.86 38.81 38.62
CA ARG A 164 -18.59 38.11 38.37
C ARG A 164 -17.57 38.95 37.60
N ARG A 165 -16.31 38.82 38.01
CA ARG A 165 -15.12 39.33 37.27
C ARG A 165 -15.12 38.71 35.86
N LYS A 166 -14.85 39.52 34.82
CA LYS A 166 -14.88 39.08 33.41
C LYS A 166 -14.11 37.76 33.24
N PRO A 167 -14.76 36.67 32.79
CA PRO A 167 -14.10 35.39 32.61
C PRO A 167 -12.99 35.50 31.56
N LYS A 168 -11.91 34.72 31.74
CA LYS A 168 -10.81 34.65 30.77
C LYS A 168 -11.28 33.94 29.48
N LEU A 169 -10.81 34.41 28.33
CA LEU A 169 -11.16 33.85 27.00
C LEU A 169 -10.92 32.33 26.88
N ARG A 170 -9.92 31.78 27.58
CA ARG A 170 -9.70 30.33 27.69
C ARG A 170 -10.94 29.53 28.11
N HIS A 171 -11.80 30.11 28.95
CA HIS A 171 -13.00 29.41 29.44
C HIS A 171 -14.05 29.26 28.34
N LEU A 172 -14.18 30.26 27.47
CA LEU A 172 -15.01 30.14 26.26
C LEU A 172 -14.49 29.01 25.36
N HIS A 173 -13.19 28.98 25.11
CA HIS A 173 -12.57 27.94 24.27
C HIS A 173 -12.77 26.53 24.86
N GLN A 174 -12.57 26.37 26.17
CA GLN A 174 -12.81 25.09 26.85
C GLN A 174 -14.27 24.63 26.71
N THR A 175 -15.23 25.52 26.94
CA THR A 175 -16.66 25.22 26.73
C THR A 175 -16.96 24.83 25.29
N ALA A 176 -16.39 25.55 24.31
CA ALA A 176 -16.60 25.25 22.89
C ALA A 176 -16.02 23.88 22.50
N VAL A 177 -14.81 23.55 22.95
CA VAL A 177 -14.19 22.23 22.73
C VAL A 177 -15.07 21.13 23.31
N ASP A 178 -15.54 21.28 24.55
CA ASP A 178 -16.36 20.27 25.21
C ASP A 178 -17.71 20.09 24.49
N GLN A 179 -18.36 21.17 24.04
CA GLN A 179 -19.62 21.09 23.28
C GLN A 179 -19.44 20.46 21.91
N ALA A 180 -18.35 20.75 21.20
CA ALA A 180 -18.06 20.10 19.92
C ALA A 180 -17.81 18.61 20.08
N LEU A 181 -17.09 18.19 21.14
CA LEU A 181 -16.86 16.77 21.44
C LEU A 181 -18.15 16.02 21.83
N GLN A 182 -19.10 16.71 22.47
CA GLN A 182 -20.42 16.17 22.84
C GLN A 182 -21.43 16.19 21.68
N SER A 183 -21.10 16.85 20.56
CA SER A 183 -22.00 16.94 19.40
C SER A 183 -22.15 15.57 18.74
N PRO A 184 -23.38 15.05 18.54
CA PRO A 184 -23.57 13.71 17.99
C PRO A 184 -23.21 13.62 16.50
N ASN A 185 -23.45 14.69 15.75
CA ASN A 185 -23.25 14.75 14.29
C ASN A 185 -22.11 15.68 13.86
N GLY A 186 -21.36 16.26 14.82
CA GLY A 186 -20.22 17.13 14.52
C GLY A 186 -20.58 18.50 13.96
N HIS A 187 -21.83 18.95 14.05
CA HIS A 187 -22.28 20.26 13.54
C HIS A 187 -21.62 21.49 14.18
N LEU A 188 -20.74 21.31 15.17
CA LEU A 188 -19.95 22.37 15.81
C LEU A 188 -18.45 22.27 15.45
N ASP A 189 -18.06 21.30 14.64
CA ASP A 189 -16.65 21.02 14.37
C ASP A 189 -15.99 22.18 13.60
N LEU A 190 -16.65 22.71 12.56
CA LEU A 190 -16.15 23.86 11.82
C LEU A 190 -16.33 25.16 12.60
N PHE A 191 -17.46 25.32 13.32
CA PHE A 191 -17.66 26.42 14.26
C PHE A 191 -16.50 26.54 15.27
N LEU A 192 -16.08 25.42 15.88
CA LEU A 192 -14.98 25.40 16.84
C LEU A 192 -13.67 25.84 16.19
N ARG A 193 -13.37 25.33 15.00
CA ARG A 193 -12.17 25.71 14.22
C ARG A 193 -12.13 27.23 13.99
N PHE A 194 -13.23 27.79 13.49
CA PHE A 194 -13.35 29.23 13.26
C PHE A 194 -13.22 30.05 14.54
N LEU A 195 -13.88 29.63 15.62
CA LEU A 195 -13.83 30.33 16.90
C LEU A 195 -12.39 30.41 17.43
N LEU A 196 -11.65 29.31 17.36
CA LEU A 196 -10.25 29.25 17.79
C LEU A 196 -9.34 30.07 16.87
N GLY A 197 -9.52 29.98 15.55
CA GLY A 197 -8.76 30.79 14.59
C GLY A 197 -8.99 32.30 14.80
N LEU A 198 -10.23 32.73 15.02
CA LEU A 198 -10.59 34.14 15.29
C LEU A 198 -9.96 34.68 16.60
N SER A 199 -9.56 33.80 17.51
CA SER A 199 -8.90 34.19 18.75
C SER A 199 -7.43 34.59 18.57
N LEU A 200 -6.81 34.28 17.42
CA LEU A 200 -5.45 34.68 17.09
C LEU A 200 -5.36 36.18 16.76
N GLU A 201 -4.28 36.80 17.23
CA GLU A 201 -4.04 38.24 17.02
C GLU A 201 -3.80 38.60 15.55
N THR A 202 -3.12 37.72 14.81
CA THR A 202 -2.92 37.80 13.35
C THR A 202 -4.24 37.81 12.58
N ASN A 203 -5.23 37.04 13.04
CA ASN A 203 -6.55 37.01 12.44
C ASN A 203 -7.40 38.21 12.85
N GLN A 204 -7.23 38.71 14.08
CA GLN A 204 -7.91 39.92 14.56
C GLN A 204 -7.42 41.18 13.86
N SER A 205 -6.13 41.27 13.49
CA SER A 205 -5.60 42.42 12.75
C SER A 205 -6.23 42.53 11.35
N LEU A 206 -6.51 41.41 10.68
CA LEU A 206 -7.21 41.38 9.39
C LEU A 206 -8.65 41.94 9.44
N ILE A 207 -9.26 41.99 10.62
CA ILE A 207 -10.62 42.49 10.85
C ILE A 207 -10.67 43.54 11.98
N GLN A 208 -9.60 44.32 12.13
CA GLN A 208 -9.42 45.27 13.23
C GLN A 208 -10.49 46.36 13.28
N ASP A 209 -11.06 46.77 12.15
CA ASP A 209 -12.18 47.72 12.16
C ASP A 209 -13.55 47.04 12.35
N LEU A 210 -13.59 45.72 12.54
CA LEU A 210 -14.80 44.96 12.90
C LEU A 210 -14.75 44.48 14.36
N LEU A 211 -13.56 44.09 14.85
CA LEU A 211 -13.31 43.58 16.21
C LEU A 211 -12.39 44.49 17.01
N THR A 212 -12.69 44.67 18.30
CA THR A 212 -11.76 45.32 19.23
C THR A 212 -10.57 44.40 19.52
N GLN A 213 -9.35 44.88 19.27
CA GLN A 213 -8.13 44.10 19.55
C GLN A 213 -8.01 43.76 21.04
N THR A 214 -7.73 42.50 21.34
CA THR A 214 -7.48 42.04 22.71
C THR A 214 -6.01 41.72 22.94
N GLY A 215 -5.33 42.52 23.77
CA GLY A 215 -3.89 42.37 24.09
C GLY A 215 -3.52 41.18 25.00
N SER A 216 -4.16 40.00 24.87
CA SER A 216 -3.93 38.84 25.75
C SER A 216 -3.67 37.51 25.02
N GLY A 217 -3.06 37.55 23.83
CA GLY A 217 -3.03 36.42 22.89
C GLY A 217 -2.20 35.20 23.33
N SER A 218 -0.94 35.40 23.73
CA SER A 218 0.03 34.29 23.85
C SER A 218 -0.29 33.28 24.98
N GLU A 219 -0.61 33.75 26.19
CA GLU A 219 -0.86 32.82 27.31
C GLU A 219 -2.22 32.12 27.22
N THR A 220 -3.22 32.78 26.61
CA THR A 220 -4.51 32.15 26.35
C THR A 220 -4.40 31.06 25.29
N LYS A 221 -3.64 31.32 24.20
CA LYS A 221 -3.32 30.34 23.15
C LYS A 221 -2.67 29.09 23.75
N LYS A 222 -1.58 29.25 24.53
CA LYS A 222 -0.87 28.13 25.18
C LYS A 222 -1.79 27.25 26.02
N LYS A 223 -2.63 27.85 26.88
CA LYS A 223 -3.56 27.10 27.75
C LYS A 223 -4.68 26.40 26.97
N THR A 224 -5.12 27.00 25.87
CA THR A 224 -6.13 26.38 24.99
C THR A 224 -5.55 25.19 24.25
N VAL A 225 -4.33 25.34 23.72
CA VAL A 225 -3.56 24.26 23.08
C VAL A 225 -3.33 23.10 24.04
N GLU A 226 -2.86 23.36 25.27
CA GLU A 226 -2.69 22.33 26.31
C GLU A 226 -3.98 21.59 26.62
N TYR A 227 -5.12 22.31 26.68
CA TYR A 227 -6.42 21.70 26.88
C TYR A 227 -6.83 20.77 25.74
N ILE A 228 -6.63 21.20 24.49
CA ILE A 228 -6.94 20.38 23.31
C ILE A 228 -6.05 19.13 23.29
N LYS A 229 -4.73 19.26 23.54
CA LYS A 229 -3.80 18.12 23.61
C LYS A 229 -4.21 17.13 24.71
N LYS A 230 -4.66 17.64 25.86
CA LYS A 230 -5.23 16.80 26.92
C LYS A 230 -6.47 16.06 26.41
N LYS A 231 -7.39 16.72 25.72
CA LYS A 231 -8.59 16.07 25.16
C LYS A 231 -8.25 14.99 24.12
N ILE A 232 -7.29 15.24 23.24
CA ILE A 232 -6.80 14.23 22.28
C ILE A 232 -6.27 12.99 23.01
N SER A 233 -5.68 13.14 24.20
CA SER A 233 -5.20 12.00 24.99
C SER A 233 -6.29 11.16 25.67
N GLU A 234 -7.56 11.59 25.66
CA GLU A 234 -8.69 10.96 26.36
C GLU A 234 -9.42 9.87 25.52
N ASN A 235 -8.72 9.08 24.68
CA ASN A 235 -9.31 8.00 23.85
C ASN A 235 -10.58 8.40 23.06
N LEU A 236 -10.49 9.53 22.34
CA LEU A 236 -11.59 10.02 21.49
C LEU A 236 -11.80 9.13 20.25
N SER A 237 -12.96 9.26 19.60
CA SER A 237 -13.15 8.72 18.26
C SER A 237 -12.17 9.39 17.28
N VAL A 238 -11.88 8.70 16.18
CA VAL A 238 -10.92 9.15 15.17
C VAL A 238 -11.36 10.48 14.57
N GLU A 239 -12.63 10.59 14.22
CA GLU A 239 -13.23 11.79 13.62
C GLU A 239 -13.11 12.99 14.56
N ARG A 240 -13.37 12.77 15.86
CA ARG A 240 -13.24 13.81 16.90
C ARG A 240 -11.78 14.22 17.09
N SER A 241 -10.87 13.25 17.10
CA SER A 241 -9.44 13.49 17.21
C SER A 241 -8.91 14.30 16.02
N ILE A 242 -9.27 13.91 14.79
CA ILE A 242 -8.93 14.64 13.55
C ILE A 242 -9.44 16.08 13.61
N ASN A 243 -10.68 16.31 14.06
CA ASN A 243 -11.20 17.67 14.20
C ASN A 243 -10.37 18.51 15.19
N LEU A 244 -9.94 17.93 16.32
CA LEU A 244 -9.06 18.61 17.26
C LEU A 244 -7.66 18.90 16.69
N PHE A 245 -7.09 18.04 15.86
CA PHE A 245 -5.86 18.35 15.12
C PHE A 245 -6.05 19.49 14.13
N HIS A 246 -7.19 19.57 13.44
CA HIS A 246 -7.52 20.74 12.64
C HIS A 246 -7.63 22.01 13.50
N CYS A 247 -8.20 21.93 14.70
CA CYS A 247 -8.21 23.05 15.65
C CYS A 247 -6.81 23.47 16.10
N LEU A 248 -5.89 22.52 16.34
CA LEU A 248 -4.49 22.84 16.63
C LEU A 248 -3.82 23.54 15.45
N ASN A 249 -4.13 23.13 14.21
CA ASN A 249 -3.65 23.82 13.00
C ASN A 249 -4.20 25.25 12.88
N GLU A 250 -5.47 25.50 13.20
CA GLU A 250 -6.03 26.87 13.25
C GLU A 250 -5.35 27.73 14.33
N LEU A 251 -4.82 27.11 15.39
CA LEU A 251 -4.03 27.75 16.43
C LEU A 251 -2.52 27.79 16.11
N GLU A 252 -2.09 27.37 14.91
CA GLU A 252 -0.68 27.29 14.49
C GLU A 252 0.19 26.42 15.42
N ASP A 253 -0.37 25.42 16.10
CA ASP A 253 0.39 24.44 16.89
C ASP A 253 0.51 23.13 16.11
N ARG A 254 1.73 22.86 15.63
CA ARG A 254 2.08 21.59 14.95
C ARG A 254 2.92 20.66 15.82
N SER A 255 3.14 21.03 17.07
CA SER A 255 4.13 20.38 17.94
C SER A 255 3.93 18.86 18.11
N LEU A 256 2.69 18.37 18.15
CA LEU A 256 2.42 16.92 18.22
C LEU A 256 2.73 16.21 16.89
N VAL A 257 2.42 16.86 15.77
CA VAL A 257 2.62 16.31 14.42
C VAL A 257 4.10 16.32 14.07
N ASP A 258 4.82 17.40 14.38
CA ASP A 258 6.25 17.58 14.08
C ASP A 258 7.15 16.58 14.83
N GLN A 259 6.66 16.01 15.94
CA GLN A 259 7.36 14.95 16.67
C GLN A 259 7.32 13.60 15.93
N ILE A 260 6.29 13.30 15.15
CA ILE A 260 6.06 11.98 14.55
C ILE A 260 7.12 11.60 13.49
N PRO A 261 7.53 12.49 12.55
CA PRO A 261 8.55 12.16 11.55
C PRO A 261 9.87 11.65 12.15
N GLN A 262 10.28 12.17 13.31
CA GLN A 262 11.49 11.71 13.99
C GLN A 262 11.38 10.24 14.41
N TYR A 263 10.21 9.80 14.89
CA TYR A 263 9.97 8.41 15.25
C TYR A 263 9.91 7.50 14.01
N LEU A 264 9.29 7.97 12.92
CA LEU A 264 9.21 7.19 11.67
C LEU A 264 10.58 6.99 10.99
N ARG A 265 11.49 7.98 11.08
CA ARG A 265 12.88 7.85 10.58
C ARG A 265 13.69 6.77 11.29
N SER A 266 13.30 6.37 12.50
CA SER A 266 14.00 5.32 13.27
C SER A 266 13.64 3.89 12.84
N GLY A 267 12.79 3.72 11.83
CA GLY A 267 12.55 2.44 11.14
C GLY A 267 11.52 1.50 11.81
N ARG A 268 11.33 1.55 13.13
CA ARG A 268 10.26 0.81 13.85
C ARG A 268 9.76 1.57 15.08
N LEU A 269 8.45 1.67 15.23
CA LEU A 269 7.77 2.20 16.41
C LEU A 269 7.67 1.11 17.47
N SER A 270 8.14 1.38 18.69
CA SER A 270 7.79 0.56 19.86
C SER A 270 6.53 1.12 20.52
N THR A 271 5.63 0.23 20.95
CA THR A 271 4.32 0.57 21.58
C THR A 271 4.48 1.52 22.78
N ASP A 272 5.55 1.36 23.55
CA ASP A 272 5.85 2.15 24.76
C ASP A 272 6.38 3.57 24.50
N ARG A 273 6.72 3.92 23.25
CA ARG A 273 7.34 5.23 22.94
C ARG A 273 6.34 6.35 22.70
N LEU A 274 5.12 6.03 22.26
CA LEU A 274 4.15 7.03 21.84
C LEU A 274 2.99 7.14 22.83
N SER A 275 2.75 8.35 23.31
CA SER A 275 1.55 8.71 24.08
C SER A 275 0.27 8.57 23.25
N PRO A 276 -0.92 8.46 23.87
CA PRO A 276 -2.19 8.41 23.14
C PRO A 276 -2.40 9.59 22.16
N ALA A 277 -1.91 10.78 22.53
CA ALA A 277 -1.95 11.95 21.67
C ALA A 277 -1.02 11.83 20.46
N GLN A 278 0.16 11.23 20.62
CA GLN A 278 1.08 10.98 19.51
C GLN A 278 0.58 9.86 18.58
N TRP A 279 -0.08 8.82 19.10
CA TRP A 279 -0.76 7.83 18.25
C TRP A 279 -1.88 8.46 17.42
N SER A 280 -2.67 9.33 18.06
CA SER A 280 -3.69 10.09 17.34
C SER A 280 -3.08 11.02 16.28
N ALA A 281 -1.92 11.63 16.57
CA ALA A 281 -1.19 12.45 15.59
C ALA A 281 -0.69 11.61 14.41
N LEU A 282 -0.20 10.39 14.66
CA LEU A 282 0.20 9.46 13.60
C LEU A 282 -0.99 9.09 12.71
N VAL A 283 -2.13 8.71 13.29
CA VAL A 283 -3.36 8.42 12.53
C VAL A 283 -3.78 9.63 11.70
N PHE A 284 -3.77 10.83 12.28
CA PHE A 284 -4.08 12.07 11.58
C PHE A 284 -3.15 12.31 10.39
N ILE A 285 -1.84 12.15 10.56
CA ILE A 285 -0.85 12.31 9.48
C ILE A 285 -1.12 11.32 8.34
N LEU A 286 -1.34 10.05 8.68
CA LEU A 286 -1.56 9.00 7.68
C LEU A 286 -2.84 9.27 6.88
N LEU A 287 -3.95 9.56 7.56
CA LEU A 287 -5.23 9.81 6.91
C LEU A 287 -5.29 11.17 6.16
N SER A 288 -4.39 12.10 6.46
CA SER A 288 -4.35 13.43 5.82
C SER A 288 -3.28 13.55 4.72
N SER A 289 -2.49 12.51 4.49
CA SER A 289 -1.43 12.51 3.47
C SER A 289 -2.01 12.44 2.05
N GLU A 290 -1.50 13.26 1.12
CA GLU A 290 -1.89 13.26 -0.31
C GLU A 290 -1.42 12.02 -1.08
N LYS A 291 -0.48 11.24 -0.52
CA LYS A 291 -0.17 9.92 -1.05
C LYS A 291 -1.32 9.00 -0.65
N ASP A 292 -2.12 8.58 -1.62
CA ASP A 292 -3.15 7.56 -1.45
C ASP A 292 -2.59 6.46 -0.53
N LEU A 293 -3.29 6.23 0.58
CA LEU A 293 -3.05 5.12 1.51
C LEU A 293 -3.40 3.79 0.82
N ASP A 294 -2.88 3.56 -0.37
CA ASP A 294 -3.22 2.41 -1.19
C ASP A 294 -2.78 1.13 -0.49
N VAL A 295 -1.58 1.15 0.11
CA VAL A 295 -1.01 0.01 0.84
C VAL A 295 -0.61 0.39 2.26
N PHE A 296 -1.36 -0.13 3.24
CA PHE A 296 -0.98 -0.15 4.64
C PHE A 296 -0.21 -1.43 4.96
N ASP A 297 1.03 -1.29 5.44
CA ASP A 297 1.87 -2.39 5.90
C ASP A 297 2.19 -2.19 7.38
N LEU A 298 1.67 -3.08 8.23
CA LEU A 298 1.81 -2.97 9.67
C LEU A 298 3.28 -3.07 10.11
N LYS A 299 4.12 -3.83 9.40
CA LYS A 299 5.55 -4.00 9.74
C LYS A 299 6.36 -2.70 9.59
N LYS A 300 5.89 -1.75 8.78
CA LYS A 300 6.51 -0.41 8.68
C LYS A 300 6.38 0.41 9.96
N TYR A 301 5.38 0.09 10.79
CA TYR A 301 5.15 0.75 12.07
C TYR A 301 5.62 -0.16 13.20
N SER A 302 4.98 -1.32 13.37
CA SER A 302 5.34 -2.34 14.35
C SER A 302 4.50 -3.59 14.10
N ALA A 303 5.13 -4.75 14.07
CA ALA A 303 4.46 -6.06 14.03
C ALA A 303 3.81 -6.37 15.39
N SER A 304 2.66 -5.75 15.69
CA SER A 304 1.99 -5.88 16.97
C SER A 304 0.47 -5.71 16.86
N GLU A 305 -0.27 -6.58 17.53
CA GLU A 305 -1.72 -6.49 17.70
C GLU A 305 -2.14 -5.15 18.33
N GLU A 306 -1.42 -4.63 19.31
CA GLU A 306 -1.76 -3.33 19.93
C GLU A 306 -1.64 -2.16 18.94
N VAL A 307 -0.64 -2.20 18.06
CA VAL A 307 -0.43 -1.18 17.03
C VAL A 307 -1.50 -1.31 15.95
N LEU A 308 -1.88 -2.53 15.56
CA LEU A 308 -3.01 -2.76 14.66
C LEU A 308 -4.26 -2.09 15.20
N LEU A 309 -4.62 -2.32 16.47
CA LEU A 309 -5.82 -1.73 17.08
C LEU A 309 -5.80 -0.20 17.06
N ARG A 310 -4.64 0.42 17.30
CA ARG A 310 -4.48 1.89 17.22
C ARG A 310 -4.54 2.43 15.79
N LEU A 311 -4.20 1.61 14.79
CA LEU A 311 -4.14 1.97 13.37
C LEU A 311 -5.28 1.38 12.53
N LEU A 312 -6.26 0.71 13.13
CA LEU A 312 -7.50 0.27 12.45
C LEU A 312 -8.17 1.34 11.57
N PRO A 313 -8.19 2.63 11.95
CA PRO A 313 -8.77 3.66 11.10
C PRO A 313 -8.03 3.81 9.77
N VAL A 314 -6.71 3.60 9.79
CA VAL A 314 -5.85 3.60 8.60
C VAL A 314 -6.12 2.35 7.77
N VAL A 315 -6.24 1.18 8.39
CA VAL A 315 -6.63 -0.07 7.71
C VAL A 315 -7.96 0.10 6.98
N LYS A 316 -8.97 0.67 7.65
CA LYS A 316 -10.30 0.93 7.08
C LYS A 316 -10.26 1.88 5.87
N ALA A 317 -9.38 2.87 5.90
CA ALA A 317 -9.22 3.84 4.82
C ALA A 317 -8.35 3.34 3.67
N SER A 318 -7.59 2.26 3.86
CA SER A 318 -6.64 1.75 2.86
C SER A 318 -7.29 0.79 1.88
N ASN A 319 -6.76 0.69 0.66
CA ASN A 319 -7.20 -0.30 -0.32
C ASN A 319 -6.65 -1.70 0.01
N ARG A 320 -5.38 -1.76 0.42
CA ARG A 320 -4.66 -2.98 0.78
C ARG A 320 -4.08 -2.89 2.18
N ALA A 321 -4.29 -3.92 2.98
CA ALA A 321 -3.67 -4.09 4.28
C ALA A 321 -2.83 -5.37 4.32
N VAL A 322 -1.52 -5.21 4.55
CA VAL A 322 -0.55 -6.29 4.73
C VAL A 322 -0.25 -6.42 6.21
N LEU A 323 -0.76 -7.50 6.80
CA LEU A 323 -0.69 -7.82 8.23
C LEU A 323 0.04 -9.16 8.47
N THR A 324 0.86 -9.58 7.50
CA THR A 324 1.54 -10.88 7.54
C THR A 324 2.56 -10.97 8.65
N ASP A 325 2.58 -12.07 9.41
CA ASP A 325 3.59 -12.35 10.44
C ASP A 325 3.77 -11.15 11.39
N CYS A 326 2.64 -10.72 11.96
CA CYS A 326 2.53 -9.57 12.85
C CYS A 326 2.18 -9.96 14.29
N GLY A 327 2.24 -11.25 14.62
CA GLY A 327 1.86 -11.78 15.92
C GLY A 327 0.38 -11.58 16.25
N LEU A 328 -0.49 -11.53 15.23
CA LEU A 328 -1.93 -11.36 15.42
C LEU A 328 -2.56 -12.64 15.95
N SER A 329 -3.60 -12.47 16.76
CA SER A 329 -4.40 -13.55 17.33
C SER A 329 -5.88 -13.41 16.98
N GLN A 330 -6.73 -14.32 17.47
CA GLN A 330 -8.19 -14.19 17.40
C GLN A 330 -8.70 -12.80 17.84
N ARG A 331 -8.03 -12.12 18.79
CA ARG A 331 -8.45 -10.79 19.28
C ARG A 331 -8.40 -9.72 18.20
N SER A 332 -7.53 -9.88 17.21
CA SER A 332 -7.43 -8.98 16.05
C SER A 332 -8.61 -9.14 15.08
N CYS A 333 -9.28 -10.30 15.07
CA CYS A 333 -10.31 -10.61 14.09
C CYS A 333 -11.62 -9.85 14.31
N GLU A 334 -12.04 -9.58 15.55
CA GLU A 334 -13.28 -8.84 15.82
C GLU A 334 -13.21 -7.39 15.31
N PRO A 335 -12.16 -6.61 15.61
CA PRO A 335 -12.03 -5.26 15.05
C PRO A 335 -11.88 -5.25 13.53
N LEU A 336 -11.17 -6.22 12.94
CA LEU A 336 -11.07 -6.34 11.48
C LEU A 336 -12.41 -6.74 10.83
N SER A 337 -13.18 -7.60 11.47
CA SER A 337 -14.55 -7.94 11.06
C SER A 337 -15.47 -6.70 11.06
N SER A 338 -15.32 -5.82 12.05
CA SER A 338 -15.97 -4.51 12.08
C SER A 338 -15.53 -3.59 10.93
N VAL A 339 -14.25 -3.64 10.54
CA VAL A 339 -13.75 -2.92 9.35
C VAL A 339 -14.37 -3.48 8.08
N LEU A 340 -14.38 -4.80 7.88
CA LEU A 340 -14.94 -5.45 6.68
C LEU A 340 -16.45 -5.19 6.53
N SER A 341 -17.18 -5.13 7.64
CA SER A 341 -18.63 -4.88 7.64
C SER A 341 -19.02 -3.40 7.51
N SER A 342 -18.04 -2.48 7.53
CA SER A 342 -18.29 -1.04 7.51
C SER A 342 -18.52 -0.51 6.09
N GLN A 343 -19.61 0.25 5.89
CA GLN A 343 -19.92 0.90 4.60
C GLN A 343 -18.83 1.89 4.12
N SER A 344 -18.04 2.44 5.04
CA SER A 344 -16.96 3.38 4.73
C SER A 344 -15.60 2.69 4.55
N SER A 345 -15.55 1.36 4.55
CA SER A 345 -14.31 0.62 4.31
C SER A 345 -13.91 0.69 2.83
N SER A 346 -12.67 1.09 2.59
CA SER A 346 -12.07 1.08 1.25
C SER A 346 -11.29 -0.20 0.96
N LEU A 347 -11.24 -1.12 1.92
CA LEU A 347 -10.41 -2.32 1.86
C LEU A 347 -10.90 -3.27 0.75
N ARG A 348 -9.97 -3.67 -0.12
CA ARG A 348 -10.15 -4.66 -1.19
C ARG A 348 -9.19 -5.84 -1.04
N HIS A 349 -8.03 -5.63 -0.42
CA HIS A 349 -7.04 -6.67 -0.18
C HIS A 349 -6.69 -6.73 1.31
N LEU A 350 -6.85 -7.90 1.92
CA LEU A 350 -6.45 -8.17 3.30
C LEU A 350 -5.56 -9.42 3.34
N ASP A 351 -4.30 -9.25 3.74
CA ASP A 351 -3.38 -10.37 3.94
C ASP A 351 -3.02 -10.47 5.43
N MET A 352 -3.47 -11.56 6.07
CA MET A 352 -3.22 -11.87 7.48
C MET A 352 -2.37 -13.13 7.65
N SER A 353 -1.64 -13.54 6.61
CA SER A 353 -0.88 -14.79 6.61
C SER A 353 0.15 -14.87 7.74
N ASN A 354 0.48 -16.09 8.19
CA ASN A 354 1.46 -16.41 9.23
C ASN A 354 1.13 -15.77 10.58
N ASN A 355 -0.14 -15.80 10.99
CA ASN A 355 -0.61 -15.32 12.31
C ASN A 355 -1.44 -16.40 13.01
N ASN A 356 -1.50 -16.38 14.34
CA ASN A 356 -2.17 -17.41 15.14
C ASN A 356 -3.67 -17.11 15.31
N LEU A 357 -4.42 -17.07 14.20
CA LEU A 357 -5.84 -16.74 14.23
C LEU A 357 -6.71 -17.91 14.71
N GLY A 358 -6.42 -19.12 14.22
CA GLY A 358 -7.21 -20.33 14.47
C GLY A 358 -8.64 -20.24 13.94
N ASP A 359 -9.40 -21.34 14.11
CA ASP A 359 -10.79 -21.43 13.63
C ASP A 359 -11.70 -20.38 14.27
N SER A 360 -11.48 -20.09 15.55
CA SER A 360 -12.26 -19.10 16.30
C SER A 360 -12.03 -17.68 15.77
N GLY A 361 -10.81 -17.32 15.39
CA GLY A 361 -10.49 -16.06 14.73
C GLY A 361 -11.12 -15.96 13.34
N VAL A 362 -11.01 -17.00 12.52
CA VAL A 362 -11.61 -17.03 11.18
C VAL A 362 -13.14 -16.95 11.25
N LYS A 363 -13.77 -17.63 12.21
CA LYS A 363 -15.21 -17.54 12.43
C LYS A 363 -15.69 -16.12 12.74
N VAL A 364 -14.93 -15.38 13.56
CA VAL A 364 -15.23 -13.96 13.84
C VAL A 364 -15.02 -13.08 12.60
N LEU A 365 -13.95 -13.33 11.85
CA LEU A 365 -13.68 -12.61 10.59
C LEU A 365 -14.77 -12.88 9.54
N SER A 366 -15.26 -14.12 9.48
CA SER A 366 -16.31 -14.58 8.57
C SER A 366 -17.61 -13.80 8.74
N ALA A 367 -17.97 -13.41 9.97
CA ALA A 367 -19.13 -12.54 10.22
C ALA A 367 -19.02 -11.17 9.53
N GLY A 368 -17.79 -10.67 9.33
CA GLY A 368 -17.53 -9.44 8.60
C GLY A 368 -17.67 -9.62 7.08
N LEU A 369 -17.25 -10.78 6.57
CA LEU A 369 -17.38 -11.16 5.16
C LEU A 369 -18.85 -11.39 4.75
N GLU A 370 -19.68 -11.86 5.68
CA GLU A 370 -21.14 -12.01 5.48
C GLU A 370 -21.87 -10.68 5.25
N SER A 371 -21.27 -9.56 5.67
CA SER A 371 -21.89 -8.25 5.54
C SER A 371 -22.04 -7.83 4.07
N PRO A 372 -23.20 -7.30 3.64
CA PRO A 372 -23.38 -6.76 2.29
C PRO A 372 -22.50 -5.54 1.99
N ASN A 373 -21.89 -4.95 3.02
CA ASN A 373 -20.94 -3.85 2.88
C ASN A 373 -19.50 -4.33 2.63
N CYS A 374 -19.24 -5.64 2.72
CA CYS A 374 -17.91 -6.19 2.46
C CYS A 374 -17.65 -6.25 0.95
N HIS A 375 -16.62 -5.54 0.50
CA HIS A 375 -16.19 -5.50 -0.90
C HIS A 375 -14.80 -6.10 -1.08
N LEU A 376 -14.40 -7.02 -0.19
CA LEU A 376 -13.07 -7.62 -0.24
C LEU A 376 -12.90 -8.51 -1.49
N GLU A 377 -11.82 -8.30 -2.23
CA GLU A 377 -11.49 -9.00 -3.47
C GLU A 377 -10.36 -10.02 -3.27
N ILE A 378 -9.43 -9.78 -2.34
CA ILE A 378 -8.29 -10.66 -2.06
C ILE A 378 -8.19 -10.90 -0.56
N LEU A 379 -8.12 -12.18 -0.16
CA LEU A 379 -7.95 -12.62 1.22
C LEU A 379 -6.79 -13.61 1.35
N GLY A 380 -5.75 -13.21 2.07
CA GLY A 380 -4.61 -14.06 2.44
C GLY A 380 -4.72 -14.56 3.88
N LEU A 381 -4.80 -15.88 4.06
CA LEU A 381 -4.87 -16.55 5.37
C LEU A 381 -3.91 -17.73 5.44
N SER A 382 -2.81 -17.69 4.68
CA SER A 382 -1.82 -18.77 4.67
C SER A 382 -1.18 -18.91 6.05
N GLY A 383 -0.98 -20.13 6.57
CA GLY A 383 -0.28 -20.32 7.85
C GLY A 383 -1.03 -19.76 9.07
N CYS A 384 -2.36 -19.82 9.08
CA CYS A 384 -3.22 -19.26 10.13
C CYS A 384 -3.78 -20.27 11.14
N GLN A 385 -3.32 -21.53 11.09
CA GLN A 385 -3.78 -22.65 11.92
C GLN A 385 -5.28 -22.96 11.74
N ILE A 386 -5.76 -22.85 10.50
CA ILE A 386 -7.16 -23.08 10.12
C ILE A 386 -7.40 -24.58 9.90
N THR A 387 -8.46 -25.13 10.47
CA THR A 387 -8.90 -26.52 10.25
C THR A 387 -10.19 -26.58 9.42
N GLU A 388 -10.81 -27.75 9.29
CA GLU A 388 -12.11 -27.92 8.64
C GLU A 388 -13.20 -27.02 9.26
N GLU A 389 -13.16 -26.73 10.56
CA GLU A 389 -14.17 -25.88 11.22
C GLU A 389 -14.07 -24.41 10.75
N GLY A 390 -12.86 -23.84 10.76
CA GLY A 390 -12.62 -22.47 10.31
C GLY A 390 -12.90 -22.32 8.82
N CYS A 391 -12.48 -23.30 8.02
CA CYS A 391 -12.79 -23.33 6.58
C CYS A 391 -14.30 -23.39 6.34
N SER A 392 -15.04 -24.22 7.08
CA SER A 392 -16.50 -24.29 6.95
C SER A 392 -17.19 -22.97 7.29
N SER A 393 -16.68 -22.24 8.29
CA SER A 393 -17.18 -20.90 8.65
C SER A 393 -16.94 -19.90 7.51
N LEU A 394 -15.76 -19.94 6.90
CA LEU A 394 -15.42 -19.09 5.75
C LEU A 394 -16.32 -19.41 4.54
N VAL A 395 -16.53 -20.69 4.23
CA VAL A 395 -17.43 -21.09 3.14
C VAL A 395 -18.85 -20.59 3.38
N SER A 396 -19.39 -20.77 4.59
CA SER A 396 -20.73 -20.28 4.95
C SER A 396 -20.85 -18.77 4.71
N ALA A 397 -19.83 -18.00 5.08
CA ALA A 397 -19.81 -16.57 4.88
C ALA A 397 -19.80 -16.17 3.41
N LEU A 398 -18.94 -16.81 2.62
CA LEU A 398 -18.80 -16.53 1.19
C LEU A 398 -20.05 -16.92 0.38
N ARG A 399 -20.85 -17.89 0.84
CA ARG A 399 -22.14 -18.25 0.22
C ARG A 399 -23.25 -17.26 0.53
N SER A 400 -23.20 -16.61 1.69
CA SER A 400 -24.30 -15.79 2.22
C SER A 400 -24.40 -14.40 1.57
N ASN A 401 -23.30 -13.91 1.00
CA ASN A 401 -23.24 -12.64 0.28
C ASN A 401 -22.53 -12.90 -1.06
N PRO A 402 -23.05 -12.47 -2.24
CA PRO A 402 -22.31 -12.58 -3.49
C PRO A 402 -20.93 -11.98 -3.32
N SER A 403 -19.93 -12.85 -3.17
CA SER A 403 -18.62 -12.40 -2.75
C SER A 403 -17.96 -11.66 -3.92
N HIS A 404 -17.37 -10.51 -3.61
CA HIS A 404 -16.44 -9.83 -4.52
C HIS A 404 -15.08 -10.55 -4.58
N LEU A 405 -14.91 -11.60 -3.77
CA LEU A 405 -13.66 -12.30 -3.59
C LEU A 405 -13.25 -13.01 -4.89
N ARG A 406 -12.07 -12.67 -5.38
CA ARG A 406 -11.43 -13.23 -6.58
C ARG A 406 -10.22 -14.08 -6.24
N GLU A 407 -9.53 -13.78 -5.15
CA GLU A 407 -8.36 -14.54 -4.70
C GLU A 407 -8.49 -14.94 -3.23
N LEU A 408 -8.25 -16.22 -2.98
CA LEU A 408 -8.20 -16.80 -1.64
C LEU A 408 -6.94 -17.65 -1.49
N ASP A 409 -6.15 -17.35 -0.46
CA ASP A 409 -5.00 -18.15 -0.06
C ASP A 409 -5.22 -18.78 1.31
N LEU A 410 -5.32 -20.12 1.35
CA LEU A 410 -5.42 -20.93 2.57
C LEU A 410 -4.20 -21.84 2.75
N SER A 411 -3.10 -21.59 2.05
CA SER A 411 -1.90 -22.44 2.10
C SER A 411 -1.37 -22.64 3.53
N HIS A 412 -0.67 -23.75 3.79
CA HIS A 412 -0.07 -24.07 5.09
C HIS A 412 -1.08 -24.04 6.25
N ASN A 413 -2.30 -24.53 5.99
CA ASN A 413 -3.34 -24.77 6.99
C ASN A 413 -3.75 -26.26 6.95
N TYR A 414 -4.77 -26.66 7.70
CA TYR A 414 -5.25 -28.04 7.74
C TYR A 414 -6.76 -28.17 7.49
N PRO A 415 -7.35 -27.51 6.47
CA PRO A 415 -8.77 -27.68 6.17
C PRO A 415 -9.11 -29.07 5.62
N GLY A 416 -8.11 -29.82 5.12
CA GLY A 416 -8.32 -31.11 4.47
C GLY A 416 -9.23 -31.01 3.25
N ASP A 417 -9.85 -32.12 2.86
CA ASP A 417 -10.74 -32.21 1.69
C ASP A 417 -11.99 -31.29 1.81
N SER A 418 -12.28 -30.73 2.99
CA SER A 418 -13.37 -29.77 3.17
C SER A 418 -13.12 -28.45 2.44
N ALA A 419 -11.85 -28.10 2.19
CA ALA A 419 -11.48 -26.86 1.49
C ALA A 419 -12.16 -26.77 0.13
N VAL A 420 -12.17 -27.85 -0.65
CA VAL A 420 -12.69 -27.80 -2.02
C VAL A 420 -14.22 -27.66 -2.10
N LYS A 421 -14.95 -27.88 -0.99
CA LYS A 421 -16.40 -27.60 -0.90
C LYS A 421 -16.71 -26.11 -1.09
N LEU A 422 -15.72 -25.24 -0.89
CA LEU A 422 -15.85 -23.81 -1.17
C LEU A 422 -16.11 -23.56 -2.66
N LEU A 423 -15.58 -24.39 -3.54
CA LEU A 423 -15.69 -24.18 -4.99
C LEU A 423 -16.96 -24.74 -5.61
N GLU A 424 -17.70 -25.59 -4.89
CA GLU A 424 -18.94 -26.21 -5.40
C GLU A 424 -20.09 -25.20 -5.54
N ASP A 425 -19.97 -24.00 -4.96
CA ASP A 425 -20.99 -22.96 -5.09
C ASP A 425 -20.78 -22.14 -6.39
N PRO A 426 -21.73 -22.19 -7.35
CA PRO A 426 -21.63 -21.44 -8.60
C PRO A 426 -21.60 -19.92 -8.43
N CYS A 427 -21.97 -19.40 -7.26
CA CYS A 427 -21.97 -17.97 -6.96
C CYS A 427 -20.56 -17.45 -6.67
N LEU A 428 -19.62 -18.33 -6.33
CA LEU A 428 -18.24 -17.96 -6.02
C LEU A 428 -17.42 -17.84 -7.29
N LYS A 429 -17.04 -16.59 -7.60
CA LYS A 429 -16.28 -16.25 -8.80
C LYS A 429 -14.79 -16.05 -8.51
N LEU A 430 -14.19 -17.04 -7.89
CA LEU A 430 -12.75 -17.06 -7.63
C LEU A 430 -11.98 -17.24 -8.95
N ASP A 431 -11.00 -16.37 -9.16
CA ASP A 431 -10.04 -16.44 -10.26
C ASP A 431 -8.77 -17.18 -9.80
N THR A 432 -8.39 -17.04 -8.52
CA THR A 432 -7.22 -17.67 -7.90
C THR A 432 -7.58 -18.40 -6.61
N LEU A 433 -7.15 -19.65 -6.48
CA LEU A 433 -7.20 -20.41 -5.24
C LEU A 433 -5.85 -21.07 -4.95
N ARG A 434 -5.33 -20.84 -3.74
CA ARG A 434 -4.10 -21.45 -3.24
C ARG A 434 -4.40 -22.33 -2.03
N LEU A 435 -4.07 -23.61 -2.15
CA LEU A 435 -4.27 -24.67 -1.15
C LEU A 435 -2.97 -25.46 -0.95
N THR A 436 -1.81 -24.79 -1.01
CA THR A 436 -0.52 -25.47 -0.84
C THR A 436 -0.42 -26.03 0.57
N ASP A 437 -0.05 -27.31 0.73
CA ASP A 437 0.15 -27.93 2.04
C ASP A 437 -1.08 -27.77 2.96
N CYS A 438 -2.26 -28.16 2.45
CA CYS A 438 -3.56 -28.03 3.13
C CYS A 438 -4.10 -29.36 3.69
N GLY A 439 -3.32 -30.44 3.57
CA GLY A 439 -3.77 -31.79 3.91
C GLY A 439 -4.82 -32.37 2.95
N LEU A 440 -4.85 -31.92 1.69
CA LEU A 440 -5.75 -32.48 0.68
C LEU A 440 -5.34 -33.91 0.33
N SER A 441 -6.33 -34.75 0.07
CA SER A 441 -6.17 -36.11 -0.43
C SER A 441 -6.73 -36.25 -1.85
N GLN A 442 -6.58 -37.43 -2.46
CA GLN A 442 -7.23 -37.76 -3.74
C GLN A 442 -8.75 -37.48 -3.79
N ARG A 443 -9.43 -37.45 -2.64
CA ARG A 443 -10.89 -37.19 -2.56
C ARG A 443 -11.24 -35.75 -2.94
N SER A 444 -10.32 -34.81 -2.75
CA SER A 444 -10.51 -33.41 -3.15
C SER A 444 -10.62 -33.22 -4.66
N CYS A 445 -10.07 -34.15 -5.46
CA CYS A 445 -10.00 -34.01 -6.91
C CYS A 445 -11.34 -34.19 -7.62
N GLU A 446 -12.30 -34.95 -7.08
CA GLU A 446 -13.61 -35.16 -7.70
C GLU A 446 -14.48 -33.89 -7.69
N PRO A 447 -14.67 -33.21 -6.54
CA PRO A 447 -15.30 -31.88 -6.51
C PRO A 447 -14.60 -30.88 -7.43
N LEU A 448 -13.26 -30.82 -7.39
CA LEU A 448 -12.49 -29.90 -8.23
C LEU A 448 -12.66 -30.17 -9.71
N SER A 449 -12.64 -31.42 -10.12
CA SER A 449 -12.86 -31.83 -11.51
C SER A 449 -14.25 -31.39 -12.00
N SER A 450 -15.26 -31.51 -11.12
CA SER A 450 -16.62 -31.01 -11.39
C SER A 450 -16.66 -29.48 -11.55
N VAL A 451 -15.94 -28.76 -10.69
CA VAL A 451 -15.83 -27.28 -10.76
C VAL A 451 -15.14 -26.85 -12.05
N LEU A 452 -13.99 -27.44 -12.38
CA LEU A 452 -13.24 -27.13 -13.61
C LEU A 452 -14.06 -27.42 -14.88
N SER A 453 -14.98 -28.39 -14.81
CA SER A 453 -15.88 -28.74 -15.90
C SER A 453 -17.11 -27.83 -16.03
N SER A 454 -17.40 -27.00 -15.02
CA SER A 454 -18.61 -26.18 -14.96
C SER A 454 -18.50 -24.91 -15.80
N GLN A 455 -19.58 -24.54 -16.49
CA GLN A 455 -19.70 -23.26 -17.22
C GLN A 455 -19.64 -22.02 -16.31
N SER A 456 -19.90 -22.19 -15.01
CA SER A 456 -19.85 -21.10 -14.04
C SER A 456 -18.44 -20.85 -13.49
N SER A 457 -17.48 -21.71 -13.79
CA SER A 457 -16.13 -21.60 -13.26
C SER A 457 -15.42 -20.37 -13.82
N SER A 458 -14.87 -19.55 -12.92
CA SER A 458 -13.97 -18.44 -13.26
C SER A 458 -12.51 -18.76 -12.95
N LEU A 459 -12.22 -19.96 -12.45
CA LEU A 459 -10.90 -20.28 -11.90
C LEU A 459 -9.84 -20.32 -13.00
N ARG A 460 -8.83 -19.45 -12.86
CA ARG A 460 -7.67 -19.33 -13.77
C ARG A 460 -6.39 -19.85 -13.14
N HIS A 461 -6.25 -19.74 -11.83
CA HIS A 461 -5.04 -20.15 -11.12
C HIS A 461 -5.38 -21.08 -9.96
N LEU A 462 -4.82 -22.29 -10.00
CA LEU A 462 -4.97 -23.29 -8.94
C LEU A 462 -3.61 -23.78 -8.48
N ASP A 463 -3.33 -23.62 -7.19
CA ASP A 463 -2.16 -24.19 -6.53
C ASP A 463 -2.59 -25.21 -5.48
N MET A 464 -2.19 -26.46 -5.66
CA MET A 464 -2.44 -27.55 -4.71
C MET A 464 -1.15 -28.28 -4.34
N SER A 465 -0.02 -27.58 -4.46
CA SER A 465 1.30 -28.15 -4.19
C SER A 465 1.39 -28.72 -2.77
N HIS A 466 2.23 -29.73 -2.57
CA HIS A 466 2.52 -30.37 -1.29
C HIS A 466 1.29 -31.00 -0.62
N ASN A 467 0.36 -31.55 -1.41
CA ASN A 467 -0.77 -32.34 -0.92
C ASN A 467 -0.72 -33.79 -1.38
N ASN A 468 -1.43 -34.69 -0.70
CA ASN A 468 -1.39 -36.13 -0.99
C ASN A 468 -2.43 -36.55 -2.05
N LEU A 469 -2.32 -36.00 -3.26
CA LEU A 469 -3.28 -36.24 -4.34
C LEU A 469 -3.06 -37.60 -5.02
N GLY A 470 -1.80 -37.96 -5.30
CA GLY A 470 -1.42 -39.19 -6.00
C GLY A 470 -1.95 -39.28 -7.44
N ASP A 471 -1.58 -40.35 -8.15
CA ASP A 471 -1.96 -40.55 -9.55
C ASP A 471 -3.47 -40.70 -9.75
N SER A 472 -4.14 -41.38 -8.81
CA SER A 472 -5.60 -41.56 -8.80
C SER A 472 -6.34 -40.23 -8.74
N GLY A 473 -5.92 -39.33 -7.84
CA GLY A 473 -6.50 -37.99 -7.71
C GLY A 473 -6.23 -37.15 -8.95
N VAL A 474 -5.00 -37.14 -9.47
CA VAL A 474 -4.65 -36.39 -10.67
C VAL A 474 -5.39 -36.89 -11.90
N LYS A 475 -5.63 -38.20 -12.01
CA LYS A 475 -6.45 -38.77 -13.09
C LYS A 475 -7.89 -38.25 -13.07
N VAL A 476 -8.49 -38.12 -11.88
CA VAL A 476 -9.82 -37.52 -11.73
C VAL A 476 -9.80 -36.04 -12.07
N LEU A 477 -8.79 -35.30 -11.61
CA LEU A 477 -8.62 -33.89 -11.94
C LEU A 477 -8.45 -33.67 -13.46
N SER A 478 -7.73 -34.58 -14.13
CA SER A 478 -7.46 -34.55 -15.57
C SER A 478 -8.76 -34.61 -16.38
N ALA A 479 -9.76 -35.39 -15.96
CA ALA A 479 -11.08 -35.41 -16.59
C ALA A 479 -11.76 -34.03 -16.59
N GLY A 480 -11.47 -33.19 -15.59
CA GLY A 480 -12.00 -31.83 -15.50
C GLY A 480 -11.28 -30.86 -16.44
N LEU A 481 -9.97 -31.06 -16.62
CA LEU A 481 -9.15 -30.30 -17.57
C LEU A 481 -9.50 -30.61 -19.04
N GLU A 482 -9.99 -31.83 -19.33
CA GLU A 482 -10.49 -32.22 -20.66
C GLU A 482 -11.75 -31.45 -21.07
N SER A 483 -12.48 -30.87 -20.12
CA SER A 483 -13.72 -30.16 -20.41
C SER A 483 -13.46 -28.87 -21.20
N PRO A 484 -14.25 -28.57 -22.25
CA PRO A 484 -14.14 -27.31 -23.00
C PRO A 484 -14.51 -26.08 -22.17
N ASN A 485 -15.13 -26.26 -21.01
CA ASN A 485 -15.45 -25.18 -20.07
C ASN A 485 -14.27 -24.84 -19.14
N CYS A 486 -13.20 -25.63 -19.16
CA CYS A 486 -12.04 -25.36 -18.32
C CYS A 486 -11.22 -24.21 -18.89
N HIS A 487 -11.09 -23.12 -18.12
CA HIS A 487 -10.33 -21.92 -18.48
C HIS A 487 -9.07 -21.73 -17.63
N LEU A 488 -8.57 -22.81 -17.01
CA LEU A 488 -7.41 -22.76 -16.13
C LEU A 488 -6.14 -22.38 -16.92
N GLU A 489 -5.42 -21.37 -16.45
CA GLU A 489 -4.20 -20.83 -17.03
C GLU A 489 -2.94 -21.26 -16.27
N THR A 490 -3.07 -21.49 -14.95
CA THR A 490 -1.97 -21.96 -14.09
C THR A 490 -2.42 -23.13 -13.23
N LEU A 491 -1.65 -24.22 -13.28
CA LEU A 491 -1.82 -25.39 -12.43
C LEU A 491 -0.49 -25.75 -11.78
N ARG A 492 -0.46 -25.70 -10.44
CA ARG A 492 0.70 -26.13 -9.66
C ARG A 492 0.35 -27.34 -8.81
N LEU A 493 1.10 -28.41 -9.01
CA LEU A 493 0.97 -29.70 -8.35
C LEU A 493 2.33 -30.18 -7.83
N SER A 494 3.19 -29.25 -7.40
CA SER A 494 4.52 -29.60 -6.93
C SER A 494 4.42 -30.49 -5.69
N GLY A 495 5.15 -31.59 -5.59
CA GLY A 495 5.16 -32.43 -4.38
C GLY A 495 3.83 -33.14 -4.10
N CYS A 496 3.07 -33.51 -5.13
CA CYS A 496 1.76 -34.15 -5.02
C CYS A 496 1.77 -35.69 -5.10
N GLN A 497 2.96 -36.30 -5.02
CA GLN A 497 3.18 -37.76 -5.17
C GLN A 497 2.75 -38.30 -6.54
N ILE A 498 2.97 -37.50 -7.59
CA ILE A 498 2.63 -37.84 -8.97
C ILE A 498 3.75 -38.69 -9.57
N THR A 499 3.39 -39.79 -10.20
CA THR A 499 4.29 -40.65 -10.97
C THR A 499 4.04 -40.52 -12.48
N GLU A 500 4.66 -41.39 -13.28
CA GLU A 500 4.43 -41.46 -14.72
C GLU A 500 2.94 -41.63 -15.08
N GLU A 501 2.16 -42.39 -14.29
CA GLU A 501 0.73 -42.62 -14.57
C GLU A 501 -0.10 -41.33 -14.45
N GLY A 502 0.06 -40.60 -13.34
CA GLY A 502 -0.66 -39.35 -13.12
C GLY A 502 -0.25 -38.27 -14.11
N CYS A 503 1.04 -38.16 -14.40
CA CYS A 503 1.53 -37.22 -15.40
C CYS A 503 1.00 -37.57 -16.81
N SER A 504 0.94 -38.85 -17.17
CA SER A 504 0.37 -39.29 -18.44
C SER A 504 -1.10 -38.91 -18.59
N SER A 505 -1.87 -39.05 -17.50
CA SER A 505 -3.28 -38.64 -17.47
C SER A 505 -3.42 -37.13 -17.69
N LEU A 506 -2.57 -36.34 -17.01
CA LEU A 506 -2.60 -34.88 -17.11
C LEU A 506 -2.22 -34.40 -18.52
N VAL A 507 -1.18 -34.96 -19.12
CA VAL A 507 -0.79 -34.58 -20.49
C VAL A 507 -1.83 -35.02 -21.52
N SER A 508 -2.44 -36.20 -21.36
CA SER A 508 -3.56 -36.64 -22.21
C SER A 508 -4.73 -35.64 -22.18
N ALA A 509 -5.04 -35.10 -21.00
CA ALA A 509 -6.08 -34.10 -20.85
C ALA A 509 -5.75 -32.80 -21.59
N LEU A 510 -4.51 -32.31 -21.44
CA LEU A 510 -4.04 -31.08 -22.10
C LEU A 510 -3.97 -31.18 -23.63
N ARG A 511 -3.85 -32.40 -24.19
CA ARG A 511 -3.93 -32.64 -25.64
C ARG A 511 -5.36 -32.57 -26.17
N SER A 512 -6.32 -33.03 -25.38
CA SER A 512 -7.71 -33.24 -25.82
C SER A 512 -8.51 -31.94 -25.92
N ASN A 513 -8.12 -30.93 -25.14
CA ASN A 513 -8.67 -29.58 -25.22
C ASN A 513 -7.48 -28.61 -25.26
N PRO A 514 -7.31 -27.76 -26.31
CA PRO A 514 -6.19 -26.84 -26.40
C PRO A 514 -6.21 -25.93 -25.19
N SER A 515 -5.39 -26.29 -24.20
CA SER A 515 -5.53 -25.80 -22.85
C SER A 515 -5.24 -24.31 -22.84
N HIS A 516 -6.12 -23.53 -22.21
CA HIS A 516 -5.79 -22.18 -21.77
C HIS A 516 -4.56 -22.16 -20.84
N LEU A 517 -4.16 -23.34 -20.33
CA LEU A 517 -3.01 -23.56 -19.48
C LEU A 517 -1.72 -23.05 -20.13
N ARG A 518 -1.11 -22.06 -19.46
CA ARG A 518 0.17 -21.45 -19.79
C ARG A 518 1.27 -21.84 -18.82
N GLU A 519 0.92 -22.18 -17.58
CA GLU A 519 1.88 -22.56 -16.56
C GLU A 519 1.52 -23.91 -15.94
N LEU A 520 2.50 -24.83 -15.98
CA LEU A 520 2.44 -26.12 -15.31
C LEU A 520 3.66 -26.32 -14.41
N ASP A 521 3.40 -26.59 -13.13
CA ASP A 521 4.43 -26.93 -12.15
C ASP A 521 4.21 -28.35 -11.62
N LEU A 522 5.14 -29.24 -11.95
CA LEU A 522 5.18 -30.64 -11.49
C LEU A 522 6.41 -30.93 -10.63
N SER A 523 7.07 -29.89 -10.11
CA SER A 523 8.27 -30.03 -9.29
C SER A 523 8.08 -30.99 -8.11
N HIS A 524 9.15 -31.58 -7.57
CA HIS A 524 9.11 -32.48 -6.41
C HIS A 524 8.18 -33.71 -6.56
N ASN A 525 7.88 -34.13 -7.80
CA ASN A 525 7.19 -35.38 -8.12
C ASN A 525 8.17 -36.39 -8.76
N TYR A 526 7.68 -37.53 -9.21
CA TYR A 526 8.48 -38.54 -9.92
C TYR A 526 7.84 -38.96 -11.25
N PRO A 527 7.55 -38.02 -12.17
CA PRO A 527 6.89 -38.34 -13.43
C PRO A 527 7.74 -39.24 -14.35
N GLY A 528 9.06 -39.30 -14.14
CA GLY A 528 9.99 -40.09 -14.96
C GLY A 528 10.26 -39.47 -16.34
N ASP A 529 11.27 -39.99 -17.05
CA ASP A 529 11.69 -39.48 -18.36
C ASP A 529 10.59 -39.62 -19.44
N SER A 530 9.79 -40.70 -19.36
CA SER A 530 8.69 -40.97 -20.29
C SER A 530 7.60 -39.91 -20.26
N ALA A 531 7.34 -39.30 -19.10
CA ALA A 531 6.33 -38.26 -18.97
C ALA A 531 6.74 -36.97 -19.70
N VAL A 532 8.03 -36.66 -19.72
CA VAL A 532 8.58 -35.51 -20.47
C VAL A 532 8.42 -35.73 -21.97
N LYS A 533 8.49 -36.98 -22.44
CA LYS A 533 8.19 -37.33 -23.83
C LYS A 533 6.77 -36.95 -24.25
N LEU A 534 5.82 -36.98 -23.32
CA LEU A 534 4.44 -36.62 -23.63
C LEU A 534 4.28 -35.11 -23.89
N LEU A 535 5.25 -34.30 -23.46
CA LEU A 535 5.30 -32.84 -23.68
C LEU A 535 5.78 -32.46 -25.09
N GLU A 536 6.23 -33.41 -25.93
CA GLU A 536 6.59 -33.16 -27.35
C GLU A 536 5.41 -32.67 -28.21
N ASP A 537 4.18 -32.74 -27.69
CA ASP A 537 2.99 -32.42 -28.47
C ASP A 537 2.96 -30.93 -28.88
N PRO A 538 2.94 -30.63 -30.20
CA PRO A 538 2.88 -29.25 -30.72
C PRO A 538 1.67 -28.44 -30.25
N CYS A 539 0.61 -29.11 -29.78
CA CYS A 539 -0.63 -28.47 -29.32
C CYS A 539 -0.52 -27.87 -27.91
N LEU A 540 0.49 -28.25 -27.12
CA LEU A 540 0.71 -27.70 -25.79
C LEU A 540 1.29 -26.29 -25.88
N LYS A 541 0.52 -25.30 -25.43
CA LYS A 541 0.89 -23.87 -25.46
C LYS A 541 1.35 -23.35 -24.10
N LEU A 542 2.21 -24.12 -23.44
CA LEU A 542 2.82 -23.72 -22.17
C LEU A 542 3.85 -22.61 -22.40
N ASP A 543 3.75 -21.55 -21.61
CA ASP A 543 4.75 -20.50 -21.52
C ASP A 543 5.76 -20.81 -20.41
N THR A 544 5.33 -21.51 -19.35
CA THR A 544 6.16 -21.91 -18.20
C THR A 544 6.00 -23.39 -17.88
N LEU A 545 7.12 -24.09 -17.75
CA LEU A 545 7.20 -25.48 -17.29
C LEU A 545 8.24 -25.60 -16.17
N ARG A 546 7.81 -26.12 -15.01
CA ARG A 546 8.72 -26.42 -13.89
C ARG A 546 8.70 -27.90 -13.57
N LEU A 547 9.90 -28.48 -13.56
CA LEU A 547 10.19 -29.89 -13.31
C LEU A 547 11.35 -30.03 -12.30
N VAL A 548 11.38 -29.18 -11.27
CA VAL A 548 12.47 -29.16 -10.29
C VAL A 548 12.41 -30.44 -9.46
N ARG A 549 13.54 -31.16 -9.32
CA ARG A 549 13.61 -32.40 -8.53
C ARG A 549 12.53 -33.41 -8.93
N CYS A 550 12.44 -33.71 -10.22
CA CYS A 550 11.48 -34.67 -10.80
C CYS A 550 12.06 -36.07 -11.05
N GLY A 551 13.32 -36.30 -10.66
CA GLY A 551 14.02 -37.55 -10.95
C GLY A 551 14.34 -37.73 -12.43
N LEU A 552 14.46 -36.63 -13.19
CA LEU A 552 14.77 -36.67 -14.62
C LEU A 552 16.24 -37.03 -14.84
N SER A 553 16.49 -37.77 -15.92
CA SER A 553 17.83 -38.11 -16.39
C SER A 553 18.15 -37.41 -17.72
N GLU A 554 19.35 -37.64 -18.26
CA GLU A 554 19.76 -37.23 -19.61
C GLU A 554 18.75 -37.58 -20.72
N ARG A 555 17.94 -38.64 -20.54
CA ARG A 555 16.94 -39.08 -21.52
C ARG A 555 15.77 -38.11 -21.66
N SER A 556 15.47 -37.32 -20.63
CA SER A 556 14.41 -36.32 -20.68
C SER A 556 14.74 -35.12 -21.58
N CYS A 557 16.02 -34.91 -21.87
CA CYS A 557 16.48 -33.76 -22.65
C CYS A 557 16.16 -33.85 -24.14
N GLU A 558 16.07 -35.05 -24.73
CA GLU A 558 15.73 -35.23 -26.15
C GLU A 558 14.31 -34.75 -26.48
N PRO A 559 13.27 -35.16 -25.73
CA PRO A 559 11.94 -34.58 -25.86
C PRO A 559 11.89 -33.07 -25.71
N LEU A 560 12.54 -32.52 -24.66
CA LEU A 560 12.52 -31.08 -24.42
C LEU A 560 13.27 -30.30 -25.50
N SER A 561 14.36 -30.84 -26.02
CA SER A 561 15.07 -30.27 -27.17
C SER A 561 14.16 -30.20 -28.42
N SER A 562 13.35 -31.24 -28.63
CA SER A 562 12.34 -31.27 -29.69
C SER A 562 11.24 -30.21 -29.48
N VAL A 563 10.79 -30.01 -28.23
CA VAL A 563 9.84 -28.95 -27.87
C VAL A 563 10.43 -27.56 -28.13
N LEU A 564 11.67 -27.31 -27.70
CA LEU A 564 12.34 -26.02 -27.88
C LEU A 564 12.60 -25.70 -29.36
N SER A 565 12.83 -26.71 -30.18
CA SER A 565 13.08 -26.53 -31.62
C SER A 565 11.82 -26.46 -32.49
N SER A 566 10.64 -26.76 -31.94
CA SER A 566 9.36 -26.74 -32.66
C SER A 566 8.88 -25.32 -32.97
N GLN A 567 8.31 -25.12 -34.17
CA GLN A 567 7.69 -23.85 -34.59
C GLN A 567 6.45 -23.48 -33.77
N SER A 568 5.80 -24.45 -33.13
CA SER A 568 4.61 -24.23 -32.31
C SER A 568 4.92 -23.94 -30.86
N SER A 569 6.20 -23.99 -30.46
CA SER A 569 6.63 -23.80 -29.09
C SER A 569 6.31 -22.38 -28.60
N SER A 570 5.64 -22.29 -27.46
CA SER A 570 5.42 -21.04 -26.74
C SER A 570 6.27 -20.92 -25.49
N LEU A 571 7.14 -21.91 -25.21
CA LEU A 571 7.84 -22.01 -23.94
C LEU A 571 8.85 -20.87 -23.77
N ARG A 572 8.66 -20.06 -22.74
CA ARG A 572 9.53 -18.94 -22.35
C ARG A 572 10.32 -19.24 -21.10
N HIS A 573 9.80 -20.06 -20.19
CA HIS A 573 10.45 -20.38 -18.93
C HIS A 573 10.52 -21.90 -18.72
N LEU A 574 11.74 -22.42 -18.57
CA LEU A 574 12.00 -23.81 -18.28
C LEU A 574 12.87 -23.92 -17.02
N ASP A 575 12.36 -24.65 -16.02
CA ASP A 575 13.11 -24.98 -14.81
C ASP A 575 13.21 -26.49 -14.66
N MET A 576 14.43 -27.01 -14.77
CA MET A 576 14.76 -28.44 -14.58
C MET A 576 15.78 -28.63 -13.46
N SER A 577 15.87 -27.68 -12.54
CA SER A 577 16.85 -27.71 -11.45
C SER A 577 16.74 -28.99 -10.61
N HIS A 578 17.86 -29.45 -10.06
CA HIS A 578 17.99 -30.61 -9.18
C HIS A 578 17.55 -31.93 -9.82
N ASN A 579 17.92 -32.15 -11.09
CA ASN A 579 17.75 -33.42 -11.82
C ASN A 579 19.10 -33.97 -12.31
N ASP A 580 19.18 -35.27 -12.65
CA ASP A 580 20.41 -35.94 -13.06
C ASP A 580 20.68 -35.81 -14.57
N LEU A 581 20.72 -34.57 -15.08
CA LEU A 581 20.80 -34.31 -16.53
C LEU A 581 22.19 -34.56 -17.12
N LYS A 582 23.25 -34.24 -16.36
CA LYS A 582 24.66 -34.35 -16.76
C LYS A 582 25.00 -33.56 -18.02
N ASP A 583 26.27 -33.58 -18.41
CA ASP A 583 26.73 -32.90 -19.63
C ASP A 583 26.11 -33.49 -20.90
N SER A 584 25.89 -34.81 -20.94
CA SER A 584 25.24 -35.53 -22.03
C SER A 584 23.82 -35.02 -22.30
N GLY A 585 22.99 -34.90 -21.27
CA GLY A 585 21.63 -34.37 -21.39
C GLY A 585 21.63 -32.89 -21.76
N VAL A 586 22.50 -32.09 -21.14
CA VAL A 586 22.60 -30.66 -21.46
C VAL A 586 23.05 -30.42 -22.89
N LYS A 587 23.95 -31.25 -23.42
CA LYS A 587 24.36 -31.21 -24.82
C LYS A 587 23.19 -31.47 -25.78
N VAL A 588 22.32 -32.42 -25.45
CA VAL A 588 21.08 -32.67 -26.21
C VAL A 588 20.11 -31.50 -26.09
N LEU A 589 19.95 -30.92 -24.90
CA LEU A 589 19.10 -29.75 -24.71
C LEU A 589 19.62 -28.54 -25.51
N SER A 590 20.94 -28.40 -25.61
CA SER A 590 21.62 -27.33 -26.33
C SER A 590 21.28 -27.33 -27.82
N THR A 591 21.06 -28.48 -28.45
CA THR A 591 20.66 -28.54 -29.87
C THR A 591 19.27 -27.93 -30.10
N GLY A 592 18.39 -27.97 -29.10
CA GLY A 592 17.09 -27.32 -29.13
C GLY A 592 17.20 -25.80 -28.99
N LEU A 593 18.11 -25.34 -28.12
CA LEU A 593 18.41 -23.91 -27.95
C LEU A 593 19.04 -23.27 -29.19
N GLU A 594 19.83 -24.03 -29.97
CA GLU A 594 20.41 -23.61 -31.25
C GLU A 594 19.34 -23.31 -32.32
N SER A 595 18.15 -23.89 -32.19
CA SER A 595 17.07 -23.71 -33.17
C SER A 595 16.59 -22.27 -33.22
N PRO A 596 16.41 -21.67 -34.41
CA PRO A 596 15.84 -20.32 -34.54
C PRO A 596 14.37 -20.22 -34.09
N ASN A 597 13.70 -21.35 -33.87
CA ASN A 597 12.33 -21.39 -33.34
C ASN A 597 12.30 -21.33 -31.79
N CYS A 598 13.46 -21.44 -31.13
CA CYS A 598 13.51 -21.38 -29.68
C CYS A 598 13.40 -19.92 -29.22
N HIS A 599 12.38 -19.64 -28.41
CA HIS A 599 12.10 -18.31 -27.83
C HIS A 599 12.23 -18.30 -26.30
N LEU A 600 13.03 -19.22 -25.76
CA LEU A 600 13.20 -19.37 -24.31
C LEU A 600 13.89 -18.12 -23.72
N GLU A 601 13.29 -17.56 -22.67
CA GLU A 601 13.75 -16.36 -21.97
C GLU A 601 14.41 -16.69 -20.62
N THR A 602 13.98 -17.78 -19.97
CA THR A 602 14.55 -18.27 -18.71
C THR A 602 14.87 -19.75 -18.79
N LEU A 603 16.11 -20.09 -18.43
CA LEU A 603 16.56 -21.47 -18.28
C LEU A 603 17.22 -21.64 -16.91
N ARG A 604 16.66 -22.53 -16.08
CA ARG A 604 17.25 -22.90 -14.79
C ARG A 604 17.61 -24.37 -14.76
N LEU A 605 18.90 -24.62 -14.52
CA LEU A 605 19.51 -25.96 -14.48
C LEU A 605 20.36 -26.09 -13.21
N SER A 606 19.93 -25.48 -12.11
CA SER A 606 20.69 -25.48 -10.87
C SER A 606 20.80 -26.91 -10.33
N GLY A 607 21.99 -27.37 -9.94
CA GLY A 607 22.17 -28.70 -9.36
C GLY A 607 21.89 -29.86 -10.31
N CYS A 608 22.25 -29.71 -11.59
CA CYS A 608 22.03 -30.70 -12.65
C CYS A 608 23.25 -31.58 -12.98
N GLN A 609 24.30 -31.52 -12.15
CA GLN A 609 25.60 -32.18 -12.37
C GLN A 609 26.29 -31.74 -13.67
N ILE A 610 26.19 -30.45 -13.97
CA ILE A 610 26.80 -29.84 -15.15
C ILE A 610 28.27 -29.52 -14.85
N THR A 611 29.17 -29.90 -15.75
CA THR A 611 30.59 -29.56 -15.70
C THR A 611 30.93 -28.53 -16.78
N GLU A 612 32.23 -28.28 -17.00
CA GLU A 612 32.73 -27.42 -18.06
C GLU A 612 32.22 -27.85 -19.45
N GLU A 613 32.07 -29.15 -19.71
CA GLU A 613 31.61 -29.66 -21.02
C GLU A 613 30.15 -29.26 -21.32
N GLY A 614 29.25 -29.48 -20.36
CA GLY A 614 27.84 -29.13 -20.53
C GLY A 614 27.64 -27.63 -20.60
N CYS A 615 28.37 -26.85 -19.79
CA CYS A 615 28.33 -25.40 -19.86
C CYS A 615 28.84 -24.88 -21.22
N SER A 616 29.92 -25.47 -21.74
CA SER A 616 30.45 -25.14 -23.07
C SER A 616 29.42 -25.38 -24.18
N SER A 617 28.66 -26.48 -24.07
CA SER A 617 27.58 -26.79 -25.02
C SER A 617 26.46 -25.75 -24.96
N LEU A 618 26.04 -25.34 -23.76
CA LEU A 618 25.02 -24.29 -23.58
C LEU A 618 25.47 -22.96 -24.19
N VAL A 619 26.69 -22.52 -23.88
CA VAL A 619 27.18 -21.24 -24.39
C VAL A 619 27.33 -21.27 -25.92
N SER A 620 27.80 -22.39 -26.49
CA SER A 620 27.83 -22.57 -27.95
C SER A 620 26.45 -22.43 -28.59
N ALA A 621 25.41 -22.99 -27.95
CA ALA A 621 24.04 -22.86 -28.40
C ALA A 621 23.53 -21.43 -28.35
N LEU A 622 23.79 -20.73 -27.23
CA LEU A 622 23.39 -19.34 -27.04
C LEU A 622 24.09 -18.37 -28.00
N ARG A 623 25.31 -18.68 -28.45
CA ARG A 623 25.98 -17.92 -29.53
C ARG A 623 25.30 -18.10 -30.88
N SER A 624 24.81 -19.31 -31.14
CA SER A 624 24.22 -19.68 -32.43
C SER A 624 22.80 -19.12 -32.59
N ASN A 625 22.04 -18.97 -31.49
CA ASN A 625 20.73 -18.32 -31.47
C ASN A 625 20.68 -17.16 -30.44
N PRO A 626 21.30 -16.00 -30.74
CA PRO A 626 21.71 -15.01 -29.73
C PRO A 626 20.63 -14.05 -29.19
N SER A 627 19.31 -14.34 -29.28
CA SER A 627 18.33 -13.24 -29.16
C SER A 627 17.18 -13.33 -28.14
N HIS A 628 17.02 -14.41 -27.37
CA HIS A 628 15.88 -14.54 -26.45
C HIS A 628 16.21 -14.79 -24.97
N LEU A 629 17.26 -15.55 -24.64
CA LEU A 629 17.54 -15.90 -23.24
C LEU A 629 18.02 -14.69 -22.43
N ARG A 630 17.30 -14.39 -21.33
CA ARG A 630 17.58 -13.28 -20.41
C ARG A 630 18.00 -13.74 -19.02
N GLU A 631 17.54 -14.91 -18.58
CA GLU A 631 17.92 -15.48 -17.29
C GLU A 631 18.52 -16.88 -17.47
N LEU A 632 19.72 -17.06 -16.90
CA LEU A 632 20.39 -18.35 -16.81
C LEU A 632 20.78 -18.63 -15.36
N ASP A 633 20.32 -19.77 -14.83
CA ASP A 633 20.71 -20.26 -13.51
C ASP A 633 21.46 -21.59 -13.64
N LEU A 634 22.75 -21.57 -13.32
CA LEU A 634 23.62 -22.75 -13.27
C LEU A 634 24.11 -23.03 -11.86
N SER A 635 23.47 -22.47 -10.83
CA SER A 635 23.86 -22.65 -9.43
C SER A 635 24.02 -24.13 -9.05
N HIS A 636 24.81 -24.45 -8.03
CA HIS A 636 25.03 -25.81 -7.53
C HIS A 636 25.54 -26.82 -8.59
N ASN A 637 26.18 -26.36 -9.65
CA ASN A 637 26.90 -27.19 -10.62
C ASN A 637 28.42 -27.03 -10.44
N TYR A 638 29.21 -27.62 -11.33
CA TYR A 638 30.68 -27.52 -11.30
C TYR A 638 31.26 -27.10 -12.67
N PRO A 639 30.79 -25.99 -13.26
CA PRO A 639 31.25 -25.56 -14.58
C PRO A 639 32.72 -25.09 -14.58
N GLY A 640 33.29 -24.73 -13.43
CA GLY A 640 34.66 -24.24 -13.28
C GLY A 640 34.88 -22.82 -13.81
N ASP A 641 36.08 -22.27 -13.62
CA ASP A 641 36.42 -20.89 -14.03
C ASP A 641 36.38 -20.71 -15.57
N SER A 642 36.74 -21.74 -16.32
CA SER A 642 36.78 -21.73 -17.79
C SER A 642 35.42 -21.49 -18.43
N ALA A 643 34.35 -21.96 -17.81
CA ALA A 643 32.99 -21.77 -18.29
C ALA A 643 32.56 -20.31 -18.25
N VAL A 644 33.00 -19.56 -17.24
CA VAL A 644 32.70 -18.13 -17.09
C VAL A 644 33.37 -17.32 -18.20
N LYS A 645 34.53 -17.77 -18.69
CA LYS A 645 35.20 -17.16 -19.84
C LYS A 645 34.35 -17.20 -21.11
N LEU A 646 33.52 -18.23 -21.28
CA LEU A 646 32.67 -18.34 -22.47
C LEU A 646 31.56 -17.27 -22.49
N LEU A 647 31.26 -16.64 -21.34
CA LEU A 647 30.29 -15.57 -21.19
C LEU A 647 30.82 -14.18 -21.62
N GLU A 648 32.10 -14.05 -21.99
CA GLU A 648 32.68 -12.83 -22.58
C GLU A 648 32.06 -12.46 -23.94
N ASP A 649 31.28 -13.34 -24.53
CA ASP A 649 30.70 -13.13 -25.84
C ASP A 649 29.69 -11.97 -25.83
N PRO A 650 29.94 -10.89 -26.59
CA PRO A 650 29.08 -9.71 -26.62
C PRO A 650 27.68 -9.98 -27.20
N CYS A 651 27.46 -11.14 -27.83
CA CYS A 651 26.16 -11.54 -28.36
C CYS A 651 25.21 -12.05 -27.28
N LEU A 652 25.70 -12.41 -26.09
CA LEU A 652 24.87 -12.87 -24.98
C LEU A 652 24.17 -11.69 -24.30
N LYS A 653 22.83 -11.71 -24.28
CA LYS A 653 21.99 -10.65 -23.71
C LYS A 653 21.30 -11.07 -22.40
N LEU A 654 22.06 -11.68 -21.50
CA LEU A 654 21.57 -12.06 -20.19
C LEU A 654 21.36 -10.80 -19.33
N ASP A 655 20.19 -10.71 -18.70
CA ASP A 655 19.87 -9.70 -17.70
C ASP A 655 20.16 -10.26 -16.29
N THR A 656 20.00 -11.58 -16.11
CA THR A 656 20.25 -12.29 -14.84
C THR A 656 21.13 -13.51 -15.06
N LEU A 657 22.19 -13.60 -14.26
CA LEU A 657 23.08 -14.76 -14.20
C LEU A 657 23.26 -15.20 -12.74
N ARG A 658 23.02 -16.49 -12.49
CA ARG A 658 23.21 -17.10 -11.17
C ARG A 658 24.19 -18.26 -11.25
N LEU A 659 25.26 -18.14 -10.47
CA LEU A 659 26.37 -19.08 -10.36
C LEU A 659 26.66 -19.40 -8.89
N VAL A 660 25.61 -19.55 -8.07
CA VAL A 660 25.77 -19.82 -6.63
C VAL A 660 26.41 -21.19 -6.44
N ARG A 661 27.45 -21.30 -5.62
CA ARG A 661 28.14 -22.58 -5.33
C ARG A 661 28.51 -23.36 -6.61
N CYS A 662 29.22 -22.70 -7.53
CA CYS A 662 29.66 -23.27 -8.81
C CYS A 662 31.13 -23.73 -8.82
N GLY A 663 31.81 -23.63 -7.67
CA GLY A 663 33.24 -23.92 -7.58
C GLY A 663 34.11 -22.87 -8.27
N LEU A 664 33.63 -21.62 -8.34
CA LEU A 664 34.38 -20.51 -8.94
C LEU A 664 35.50 -20.05 -7.99
N SER A 665 36.63 -19.66 -8.57
CA SER A 665 37.75 -19.05 -7.87
C SER A 665 37.94 -17.58 -8.30
N GLU A 666 38.95 -16.91 -7.73
CA GLU A 666 39.40 -15.57 -8.15
C GLU A 666 39.62 -15.43 -9.67
N ARG A 667 39.93 -16.52 -10.39
CA ARG A 667 40.16 -16.51 -11.84
C ARG A 667 38.89 -16.24 -12.66
N SER A 668 37.72 -16.55 -12.11
CA SER A 668 36.42 -16.28 -12.77
C SER A 668 36.08 -14.78 -12.81
N CYS A 669 36.68 -13.97 -11.94
CA CYS A 669 36.37 -12.55 -11.82
C CYS A 669 36.91 -11.71 -12.99
N GLU A 670 38.00 -12.11 -13.64
CA GLU A 670 38.58 -11.37 -14.78
C GLU A 670 37.64 -11.39 -16.00
N PRO A 671 37.12 -12.54 -16.47
CA PRO A 671 36.11 -12.57 -17.51
C PRO A 671 34.84 -11.79 -17.16
N LEU A 672 34.35 -11.90 -15.92
CA LEU A 672 33.14 -11.18 -15.50
C LEU A 672 33.36 -9.68 -15.43
N SER A 673 34.52 -9.23 -14.96
CA SER A 673 34.90 -7.82 -14.97
C SER A 673 34.90 -7.27 -16.41
N SER A 674 35.38 -8.07 -17.37
CA SER A 674 35.32 -7.75 -18.80
C SER A 674 33.88 -7.66 -19.33
N VAL A 675 33.01 -8.58 -18.93
CA VAL A 675 31.57 -8.54 -19.26
C VAL A 675 30.90 -7.31 -18.68
N LEU A 676 31.13 -6.99 -17.41
CA LEU A 676 30.57 -5.80 -16.75
C LEU A 676 31.06 -4.49 -17.38
N SER A 677 32.27 -4.49 -17.93
CA SER A 677 32.87 -3.32 -18.59
C SER A 677 32.42 -3.12 -20.04
N SER A 678 31.80 -4.13 -20.65
CA SER A 678 31.44 -4.12 -22.07
C SER A 678 30.22 -3.24 -22.36
N GLN A 679 30.27 -2.47 -23.46
CA GLN A 679 29.14 -1.68 -23.96
C GLN A 679 27.93 -2.52 -24.39
N SER A 680 28.14 -3.80 -24.70
CA SER A 680 27.08 -4.70 -25.14
C SER A 680 26.41 -5.44 -23.98
N SER A 681 26.90 -5.26 -22.75
CA SER A 681 26.39 -5.97 -21.58
C SER A 681 24.98 -5.53 -21.22
N SER A 682 24.08 -6.49 -21.02
CA SER A 682 22.74 -6.26 -20.50
C SER A 682 22.58 -6.70 -19.04
N LEU A 683 23.66 -7.18 -18.40
CA LEU A 683 23.58 -7.84 -17.10
C LEU A 683 23.17 -6.85 -16.00
N ARG A 684 22.03 -7.10 -15.37
CA ARG A 684 21.47 -6.32 -14.26
C ARG A 684 21.58 -7.03 -12.92
N HIS A 685 21.54 -8.36 -12.91
CA HIS A 685 21.59 -9.16 -11.70
C HIS A 685 22.65 -10.26 -11.81
N LEU A 686 23.60 -10.23 -10.89
CA LEU A 686 24.66 -11.23 -10.78
C LEU A 686 24.69 -11.83 -9.37
N ASP A 687 24.56 -13.14 -9.29
CA ASP A 687 24.70 -13.89 -8.04
C ASP A 687 25.85 -14.90 -8.14
N MET A 688 26.88 -14.68 -7.35
CA MET A 688 28.05 -15.58 -7.25
C MET A 688 28.27 -16.06 -5.82
N SER A 689 27.22 -16.06 -5.01
CA SER A 689 27.30 -16.44 -3.60
C SER A 689 27.89 -17.84 -3.41
N HIS A 690 28.58 -18.07 -2.30
CA HIS A 690 29.19 -19.33 -1.91
C HIS A 690 30.22 -19.88 -2.90
N ASN A 691 31.10 -19.01 -3.43
CA ASN A 691 32.25 -19.36 -4.25
C ASN A 691 33.58 -18.85 -3.62
N ASP A 692 34.73 -19.36 -4.06
CA ASP A 692 36.05 -19.03 -3.48
C ASP A 692 36.69 -17.79 -4.16
N LEU A 693 35.97 -16.67 -4.20
CA LEU A 693 36.38 -15.49 -4.97
C LEU A 693 37.51 -14.70 -4.29
N LYS A 694 37.50 -14.61 -2.95
CA LYS A 694 38.47 -13.88 -2.11
C LYS A 694 38.57 -12.38 -2.46
N ASP A 695 39.37 -11.66 -1.68
CA ASP A 695 39.62 -10.23 -1.90
C ASP A 695 40.27 -9.95 -3.27
N SER A 696 41.18 -10.83 -3.71
CA SER A 696 41.86 -10.77 -5.02
C SER A 696 40.86 -10.78 -6.18
N GLY A 697 39.92 -11.73 -6.19
CA GLY A 697 38.89 -11.81 -7.21
C GLY A 697 37.92 -10.63 -7.15
N VAL A 698 37.48 -10.24 -5.95
CA VAL A 698 36.57 -9.09 -5.78
C VAL A 698 37.21 -7.77 -6.22
N LYS A 699 38.52 -7.61 -6.02
CA LYS A 699 39.27 -6.46 -6.52
C LYS A 699 39.27 -6.38 -8.04
N VAL A 700 39.41 -7.52 -8.72
CA VAL A 700 39.30 -7.59 -10.19
C VAL A 700 37.86 -7.31 -10.63
N LEU A 701 36.86 -7.85 -9.94
CA LEU A 701 35.45 -7.58 -10.25
C LEU A 701 35.11 -6.09 -10.08
N SER A 702 35.72 -5.45 -9.08
CA SER A 702 35.55 -4.03 -8.77
C SER A 702 35.99 -3.14 -9.94
N THR A 703 37.05 -3.49 -10.68
CA THR A 703 37.46 -2.71 -11.87
C THR A 703 36.38 -2.72 -12.96
N GLY A 704 35.55 -3.76 -13.02
CA GLY A 704 34.42 -3.84 -13.93
C GLY A 704 33.26 -2.94 -13.50
N LEU A 705 33.02 -2.84 -12.19
CA LEU A 705 32.00 -1.94 -11.62
C LEU A 705 32.37 -0.46 -11.77
N GLU A 706 33.67 -0.14 -11.80
CA GLU A 706 34.18 1.21 -12.08
C GLU A 706 33.87 1.68 -13.50
N SER A 707 33.63 0.76 -14.44
CA SER A 707 33.36 1.09 -15.83
C SER A 707 32.04 1.86 -15.98
N PRO A 708 32.01 2.97 -16.75
CA PRO A 708 30.77 3.70 -17.03
C PRO A 708 29.75 2.89 -17.84
N ASN A 709 30.16 1.76 -18.42
CA ASN A 709 29.27 0.85 -19.15
C ASN A 709 28.60 -0.19 -18.24
N CYS A 710 28.96 -0.26 -16.96
CA CYS A 710 28.36 -1.21 -16.03
C CYS A 710 26.94 -0.78 -15.65
N HIS A 711 25.95 -1.61 -15.99
CA HIS A 711 24.53 -1.39 -15.69
C HIS A 711 23.99 -2.32 -14.60
N LEU A 712 24.88 -2.94 -13.81
CA LEU A 712 24.50 -3.89 -12.77
C LEU A 712 23.69 -3.19 -11.66
N GLU A 713 22.53 -3.75 -11.34
CA GLU A 713 21.60 -3.25 -10.32
C GLU A 713 21.64 -4.09 -9.04
N THR A 714 21.94 -5.38 -9.14
CA THR A 714 22.07 -6.30 -8.01
C THR A 714 23.32 -7.14 -8.12
N LEU A 715 24.10 -7.15 -7.03
CA LEU A 715 25.27 -8.00 -6.87
C LEU A 715 25.15 -8.78 -5.56
N ARG A 716 25.22 -10.11 -5.64
CA ARG A 716 25.27 -10.98 -4.46
C ARG A 716 26.56 -11.78 -4.43
N LEU A 717 27.28 -11.62 -3.34
CA LEU A 717 28.57 -12.25 -3.06
C LEU A 717 28.56 -12.86 -1.65
N SER A 718 27.41 -13.36 -1.21
CA SER A 718 27.27 -13.93 0.14
C SER A 718 28.19 -15.14 0.30
N GLY A 719 28.95 -15.25 1.39
CA GLY A 719 29.81 -16.41 1.62
C GLY A 719 30.95 -16.60 0.61
N CYS A 720 31.57 -15.52 0.13
CA CYS A 720 32.63 -15.53 -0.89
C CYS A 720 34.06 -15.40 -0.34
N GLN A 721 34.23 -15.52 0.98
CA GLN A 721 35.49 -15.31 1.70
C GLN A 721 36.08 -13.90 1.50
N ILE A 722 35.20 -12.89 1.50
CA ILE A 722 35.57 -11.48 1.34
C ILE A 722 35.88 -10.90 2.70
N THR A 723 37.00 -10.18 2.81
CA THR A 723 37.40 -9.45 4.01
C THR A 723 37.21 -7.95 3.85
N GLU A 724 37.71 -7.16 4.80
CA GLU A 724 37.75 -5.70 4.76
C GLU A 724 38.45 -5.16 3.50
N GLU A 725 39.47 -5.85 2.98
CA GLU A 725 40.18 -5.40 1.76
C GLU A 725 39.28 -5.46 0.52
N GLY A 726 38.59 -6.58 0.29
CA GLY A 726 37.68 -6.74 -0.84
C GLY A 726 36.47 -5.81 -0.73
N CYS A 727 35.91 -5.65 0.47
CA CYS A 727 34.79 -4.72 0.70
C CYS A 727 35.19 -3.26 0.48
N SER A 728 36.41 -2.88 0.88
CA SER A 728 36.95 -1.54 0.62
C SER A 728 37.13 -1.29 -0.88
N SER A 729 37.55 -2.31 -1.63
CA SER A 729 37.67 -2.23 -3.10
C SER A 729 36.31 -2.02 -3.76
N LEU A 730 35.27 -2.75 -3.33
CA LEU A 730 33.89 -2.55 -3.79
C LEU A 730 33.40 -1.13 -3.47
N ALA A 731 33.58 -0.66 -2.23
CA ALA A 731 33.15 0.67 -1.83
C ALA A 731 33.85 1.77 -2.65
N SER A 732 35.13 1.60 -2.96
CA SER A 732 35.87 2.52 -3.84
C SER A 732 35.28 2.54 -5.25
N ALA A 733 35.01 1.37 -5.82
CA ALA A 733 34.45 1.25 -7.16
C ALA A 733 33.08 1.94 -7.27
N LEU A 734 32.19 1.69 -6.30
CA LEU A 734 30.84 2.28 -6.25
C LEU A 734 30.83 3.80 -6.00
N ARG A 735 31.91 4.38 -5.45
CA ARG A 735 32.07 5.85 -5.34
C ARG A 735 32.54 6.46 -6.65
N SER A 736 33.40 5.77 -7.38
CA SER A 736 34.08 6.30 -8.57
C SER A 736 33.14 6.44 -9.77
N ASN A 737 32.19 5.52 -9.91
CA ASN A 737 31.12 5.57 -10.88
C ASN A 737 29.81 5.64 -10.09
N PRO A 738 28.89 6.61 -10.35
CA PRO A 738 27.55 6.60 -9.76
C PRO A 738 26.79 5.37 -10.26
N SER A 739 27.11 4.22 -9.66
CA SER A 739 26.70 2.90 -10.11
C SER A 739 25.19 2.79 -10.16
N HIS A 740 24.68 2.01 -11.11
CA HIS A 740 23.28 1.61 -11.13
C HIS A 740 22.93 0.62 -10.00
N LEU A 741 23.93 0.22 -9.19
CA LEU A 741 23.77 -0.79 -8.16
C LEU A 741 22.85 -0.26 -7.05
N ARG A 742 21.77 -1.00 -6.80
CA ARG A 742 20.77 -0.70 -5.77
C ARG A 742 20.79 -1.72 -4.65
N ALA A 743 21.17 -2.96 -4.95
CA ALA A 743 21.19 -4.04 -3.99
C ALA A 743 22.55 -4.74 -3.96
N LEU A 744 23.14 -4.81 -2.76
CA LEU A 744 24.40 -5.51 -2.50
C LEU A 744 24.22 -6.47 -1.33
N ASP A 745 24.51 -7.76 -1.55
CA ASP A 745 24.50 -8.77 -0.50
C ASP A 745 25.92 -9.32 -0.27
N LEU A 746 26.43 -9.05 0.92
CA LEU A 746 27.72 -9.49 1.45
C LEU A 746 27.56 -10.32 2.74
N SER A 747 26.36 -10.85 3.02
CA SER A 747 26.14 -11.75 4.17
C SER A 747 27.12 -12.93 4.17
N GLN A 748 27.38 -13.53 5.32
CA GLN A 748 28.33 -14.64 5.49
C GLN A 748 29.77 -14.33 5.00
N ASN A 749 30.19 -13.06 5.01
CA ASN A 749 31.57 -12.61 4.80
C ASN A 749 32.10 -11.88 6.04
N HIS A 750 33.32 -11.35 5.97
CA HIS A 750 33.99 -10.63 7.06
C HIS A 750 34.35 -9.19 6.66
N PRO A 751 33.37 -8.32 6.39
CA PRO A 751 33.62 -7.00 5.81
C PRO A 751 34.41 -6.03 6.72
N GLY A 752 34.41 -6.23 8.04
CA GLY A 752 35.07 -5.33 8.99
C GLY A 752 34.37 -3.97 9.13
N ASP A 753 34.47 -3.37 10.32
CA ASP A 753 33.74 -2.14 10.68
C ASP A 753 34.07 -0.95 9.76
N SER A 754 35.30 -0.83 9.30
CA SER A 754 35.71 0.30 8.45
C SER A 754 35.08 0.21 7.06
N ALA A 755 35.07 -0.97 6.42
CA ALA A 755 34.48 -1.11 5.10
C ALA A 755 32.94 -1.04 5.15
N VAL A 756 32.31 -1.55 6.21
CA VAL A 756 30.86 -1.37 6.43
C VAL A 756 30.50 0.11 6.44
N LYS A 757 31.23 0.95 7.20
CA LYS A 757 31.02 2.41 7.19
C LYS A 757 31.20 3.03 5.80
N LEU A 758 32.12 2.51 5.00
CA LEU A 758 32.31 3.00 3.62
C LEU A 758 31.14 2.62 2.71
N LEU A 759 30.52 1.45 2.92
CA LEU A 759 29.38 0.93 2.16
C LEU A 759 28.02 1.51 2.61
N GLU A 760 27.90 1.94 3.86
CA GLU A 760 26.73 2.65 4.40
C GLU A 760 26.68 4.14 3.98
N ASP A 761 27.68 4.62 3.24
CA ASP A 761 27.74 5.99 2.79
C ASP A 761 26.50 6.34 1.93
N PRO A 762 25.68 7.34 2.32
CA PRO A 762 24.50 7.74 1.56
C PRO A 762 24.77 8.14 0.10
N CYS A 763 26.02 8.52 -0.22
CA CYS A 763 26.43 8.84 -1.59
C CYS A 763 26.35 7.63 -2.53
N LEU A 764 26.39 6.40 -2.02
CA LEU A 764 26.33 5.16 -2.81
C LEU A 764 24.93 4.80 -3.30
N LYS A 765 23.87 5.40 -2.75
CA LYS A 765 22.45 5.20 -3.18
C LYS A 765 21.98 3.74 -3.24
N LEU A 766 22.53 2.87 -2.40
CA LEU A 766 22.04 1.51 -2.21
C LEU A 766 20.69 1.54 -1.49
N ASP A 767 19.68 0.92 -2.09
CA ASP A 767 18.36 0.73 -1.50
C ASP A 767 18.36 -0.45 -0.52
N THR A 768 19.24 -1.43 -0.74
CA THR A 768 19.38 -2.60 0.12
C THR A 768 20.84 -3.02 0.23
N LEU A 769 21.36 -3.02 1.45
CA LEU A 769 22.68 -3.55 1.79
C LEU A 769 22.48 -4.64 2.84
N ARG A 770 23.03 -5.83 2.60
CA ARG A 770 23.01 -6.95 3.55
C ARG A 770 24.43 -7.35 3.90
N PHE A 771 24.70 -7.43 5.19
CA PHE A 771 25.87 -8.06 5.79
C PHE A 771 25.40 -8.66 7.12
N ASP A 772 26.15 -9.64 7.64
CA ASP A 772 25.81 -10.17 8.95
C ASP A 772 26.12 -9.07 9.98
N SER A 773 25.08 -8.51 10.59
CA SER A 773 25.28 -7.71 11.79
C SER A 773 25.73 -8.66 12.88
N ASP A 774 26.84 -8.36 13.56
CA ASP A 774 27.20 -9.02 14.81
C ASP A 774 26.07 -8.81 15.84
N SER A 775 25.02 -9.61 15.75
CA SER A 775 24.05 -9.81 16.82
C SER A 775 24.57 -10.97 17.64
N CYS A 776 25.24 -10.61 18.73
CA CYS A 776 25.30 -11.35 19.99
C CYS A 776 25.08 -12.87 19.87
N PHE A 777 26.17 -13.63 19.90
CA PHE A 777 26.16 -14.87 20.67
C PHE A 777 25.90 -14.50 22.14
N SER A 778 24.63 -14.35 22.53
CA SER A 778 24.21 -14.51 23.92
C SER A 778 23.89 -15.99 24.10
N SER A 779 24.81 -16.68 24.77
CA SER A 779 24.69 -18.01 25.36
C SER A 779 23.38 -18.25 26.08
#